data_AF-A0A9P4NWB7-F1
#
_entry.id   AF-A0A9P4NWB7-F1
#
_cell.length_a   1.000
_cell.length_b   1.000
_cell.length_c   1.000
_cell.angle_alpha   90.00
_cell.angle_beta   90.00
_cell.angle_gamma   90.00
#
_symmetry.space_group_name_H-M   'P 1'
#
loop_
_entity.id
_entity.type
_entity.pdbx_description
1 polymer ?
#
loop_
_entity_poly.entity_id
_entity_poly.type
_entity_poly.pdbx_seq_one_letter_code
_entity_poly.pdbx_strand_id
1 'polypeptide(L)'
;MRSLLILIGLIISSVLAVFPDEAYQVDYHHALLGLPREQSTFFHQPLANSKASLIYTLSEKSIIGAVNPKDGALVWRQSLSSALNSTETLLRVGEGYDFVASATETEVATWTASDGKLIWSQSFDAQGKIKDVSLLEPIPGELAGGAKDVLVLFQSSNPFVQRLDGETGAVKWQYGDTSGDVPYKLASVGSTVYLVSLHSTLLGGLKIRITDIDAITGQKMDSHLLSSDGDVTSPENIVFVGMSSAAPILAWTDKTFKALKINILGTKNVVVFNIDKKSEEMEGVRLHAPARANALPHFLVQYDSKESHWAEVYHIDITKATIKKAYDLPKLAGKGAFAVSTADANVHFTRIAKGGIIVVSSVSQGVMERYIFQGFGVPGLQGHPHPVHAISEVVPRSTGKHGVRVAVLLSSGDWPLILNGQSAWSRPEALTLAANSVFADLPQGERLARALAFEEHASLPKAYFHRLVRHVKDLQRLPSFVQELPTRILASLTSKVAPPAGATTKADTFGFHKIVVVATENGRLIGIDTANGGNVTWNVPVPNYVQDDNWEVPALRPTAHGTIRVKNSGGNWVFETATGKLLRKATDKAKVKGETQTTIKYNITDNVVLGYMGEQKSSPIWTFKPKDGEVILSISPRPAQDPVASIGKVLGDRRVLYKYLNPNLALITTVSRETDTAFVYLIDSVSGNVLHEAAHRGVDTTRPIASIVSENWLCYSFTLKSGGLATSSRGNHLVFSELMESSLPDDRGALGASANYSSLQPSNGVAGSPHVNSLSYHIPEEISHMAVSQTRQGITSRMLMVTLPESNSIVGLPLGVLDPRRPVGRDPTAMEQSEGLNRYTPVLEFHPQWYLNHKREVFGIDKIITEPAVLESTSLVFAYGLDVFGTRVTPSFSFDVLGKDFNKLQMLATVVALFFAVVVVAPIVQKKQINTRWQL
;
A
#
# COMPACT_ATOMS: atom_id res chain seq x y z
N MET A 1 39.27 17.32 -33.83
CA MET A 1 39.21 16.10 -33.00
C MET A 1 39.03 16.41 -31.51
N ARG A 2 39.79 17.34 -30.90
CA ARG A 2 39.58 17.77 -29.49
C ARG A 2 38.18 18.36 -29.19
N SER A 3 37.58 19.12 -30.11
CA SER A 3 36.24 19.69 -29.92
C SER A 3 35.10 18.67 -30.03
N LEU A 4 35.32 17.52 -30.71
CA LEU A 4 34.33 16.45 -30.85
C LEU A 4 34.26 15.57 -29.59
N LEU A 5 35.38 15.42 -28.88
CA LEU A 5 35.43 14.72 -27.58
C LEU A 5 34.75 15.53 -26.46
N ILE A 6 34.81 16.87 -26.51
CA ILE A 6 34.11 17.75 -25.55
C ILE A 6 32.59 17.72 -25.79
N LEU A 7 32.14 17.62 -27.05
CA LEU A 7 30.72 17.51 -27.38
C LEU A 7 30.11 16.15 -26.97
N ILE A 8 30.88 15.07 -27.04
CA ILE A 8 30.47 13.75 -26.50
C ILE A 8 30.41 13.79 -24.96
N GLY A 9 31.28 14.57 -24.31
CA GLY A 9 31.22 14.81 -22.85
C GLY A 9 29.99 15.60 -22.38
N LEU A 10 29.33 16.36 -23.27
CA LEU A 10 28.10 17.12 -22.97
C LEU A 10 26.80 16.34 -23.26
N ILE A 11 26.88 15.20 -23.96
CA ILE A 11 25.74 14.31 -24.25
C ILE A 11 25.62 13.19 -23.20
N ILE A 12 26.66 12.99 -22.38
CA ILE A 12 26.56 12.12 -21.21
C ILE A 12 25.90 12.95 -20.10
N SER A 13 24.60 12.78 -19.90
CA SER A 13 23.99 13.16 -18.64
C SER A 13 24.82 12.51 -17.53
N SER A 14 25.51 13.33 -16.74
CA SER A 14 26.05 12.91 -15.45
C SER A 14 24.88 12.65 -14.52
N VAL A 15 24.23 11.51 -14.70
CA VAL A 15 23.28 10.99 -13.72
C VAL A 15 24.15 10.56 -12.56
N LEU A 16 24.16 11.37 -11.49
CA LEU A 16 24.62 10.98 -10.17
C LEU A 16 23.64 9.92 -9.64
N ALA A 17 23.75 8.70 -10.16
CA ALA A 17 22.83 7.62 -9.84
C ALA A 17 23.18 7.02 -8.48
N VAL A 18 22.13 6.64 -7.74
CA VAL A 18 22.14 5.59 -6.71
C VAL A 18 22.87 4.38 -7.28
N PHE A 19 23.72 3.70 -6.48
CA PHE A 19 24.49 2.51 -6.86
C PHE A 19 23.75 1.65 -7.91
N PRO A 20 24.09 1.79 -9.21
CA PRO A 20 23.27 1.22 -10.29
C PRO A 20 23.26 -0.30 -10.29
N ASP A 21 24.22 -0.91 -9.58
CA ASP A 21 24.31 -2.33 -9.31
C ASP A 21 23.37 -2.82 -8.19
N GLU A 22 22.69 -1.94 -7.46
CA GLU A 22 21.71 -2.28 -6.41
C GLU A 22 20.27 -1.94 -6.82
N ALA A 23 20.08 -0.87 -7.61
CA ALA A 23 18.76 -0.49 -8.10
C ALA A 23 18.09 -1.63 -8.88
N TYR A 24 16.83 -1.89 -8.57
CA TYR A 24 15.99 -2.97 -9.10
C TYR A 24 16.46 -4.38 -8.75
N GLN A 25 17.51 -4.54 -7.93
CA GLN A 25 18.02 -5.85 -7.48
C GLN A 25 17.70 -6.13 -6.02
N VAL A 26 17.87 -5.12 -5.15
CA VAL A 26 17.63 -5.26 -3.70
C VAL A 26 16.28 -4.74 -3.26
N ASP A 27 15.68 -3.87 -4.08
CA ASP A 27 14.39 -3.23 -3.82
C ASP A 27 13.25 -3.86 -4.63
N TYR A 28 12.06 -3.78 -4.07
CA TYR A 28 10.82 -4.22 -4.72
C TYR A 28 9.68 -3.26 -4.42
N HIS A 29 8.69 -3.26 -5.31
CA HIS A 29 7.56 -2.34 -5.23
C HIS A 29 6.32 -2.96 -5.84
N HIS A 30 5.25 -2.96 -5.06
CA HIS A 30 3.90 -3.20 -5.55
C HIS A 30 3.23 -1.84 -5.73
N ALA A 31 3.15 -1.40 -6.98
CA ALA A 31 2.38 -0.22 -7.37
C ALA A 31 0.90 -0.61 -7.48
N LEU A 32 0.12 -0.30 -6.44
CA LEU A 32 -1.25 -0.74 -6.28
C LEU A 32 -2.24 0.35 -6.69
N LEU A 33 -3.48 -0.07 -6.95
CA LEU A 33 -4.62 0.82 -7.19
C LEU A 33 -5.58 0.79 -6.00
N GLY A 34 -5.67 -0.34 -5.30
CA GLY A 34 -6.72 -0.64 -4.33
C GLY A 34 -7.81 -1.49 -4.95
N LEU A 35 -8.78 -1.90 -4.13
CA LEU A 35 -9.84 -2.79 -4.61
C LEU A 35 -10.67 -2.09 -5.71
N PRO A 36 -10.77 -2.68 -6.92
CA PRO A 36 -11.59 -2.14 -8.00
C PRO A 36 -13.05 -2.00 -7.58
N ARG A 37 -13.75 -0.98 -8.09
CA ARG A 37 -15.20 -0.81 -7.90
C ARG A 37 -15.97 -1.32 -9.11
N GLU A 38 -17.07 -2.06 -8.90
CA GLU A 38 -17.88 -2.68 -9.96
C GLU A 38 -18.35 -1.67 -11.01
N GLN A 39 -18.95 -0.55 -10.59
CA GLN A 39 -19.49 0.50 -11.45
C GLN A 39 -18.44 1.41 -12.13
N SER A 40 -17.17 1.22 -11.81
CA SER A 40 -16.06 2.07 -12.24
C SER A 40 -14.87 1.24 -12.74
N THR A 41 -15.10 -0.01 -13.14
CA THR A 41 -14.08 -0.91 -13.67
C THR A 41 -14.54 -1.47 -15.00
N PHE A 42 -13.72 -1.40 -16.04
CA PHE A 42 -14.10 -1.83 -17.39
C PHE A 42 -12.88 -2.05 -18.30
N PHE A 43 -13.08 -2.80 -19.39
CA PHE A 43 -12.14 -2.83 -20.51
C PHE A 43 -12.43 -1.66 -21.45
N HIS A 44 -11.39 -0.96 -21.90
CA HIS A 44 -11.52 0.10 -22.89
C HIS A 44 -10.34 0.09 -23.86
N GLN A 45 -10.62 0.43 -25.13
CA GLN A 45 -9.62 0.54 -26.19
C GLN A 45 -9.30 2.03 -26.38
N PRO A 46 -8.17 2.52 -25.86
CA PRO A 46 -7.86 3.96 -25.91
C PRO A 46 -7.59 4.46 -27.33
N LEU A 47 -7.02 3.60 -28.19
CA LEU A 47 -6.65 3.95 -29.56
C LEU A 47 -7.61 3.31 -30.54
N ALA A 48 -8.40 4.13 -31.26
CA ALA A 48 -9.38 3.64 -32.25
C ALA A 48 -8.77 2.72 -33.33
N ASN A 49 -7.51 2.94 -33.68
CA ASN A 49 -6.77 2.14 -34.68
C ASN A 49 -6.16 0.85 -34.11
N SER A 50 -6.25 0.62 -32.81
CA SER A 50 -5.69 -0.54 -32.12
C SER A 50 -6.79 -1.39 -31.50
N LYS A 51 -6.70 -2.71 -31.66
CA LYS A 51 -7.56 -3.66 -30.94
C LYS A 51 -7.08 -3.93 -29.51
N ALA A 52 -6.02 -3.25 -29.05
CA ALA A 52 -5.49 -3.42 -27.71
C ALA A 52 -6.36 -2.68 -26.69
N SER A 53 -6.99 -3.44 -25.80
CA SER A 53 -7.70 -2.92 -24.63
C SER A 53 -6.77 -2.81 -23.43
N LEU A 54 -7.08 -1.84 -22.55
CA LEU A 54 -6.57 -1.75 -21.19
C LEU A 54 -7.72 -1.99 -20.20
N ILE A 55 -7.39 -2.35 -18.97
CA ILE A 55 -8.35 -2.42 -17.87
C ILE A 55 -8.24 -1.13 -17.07
N TYR A 56 -9.34 -0.40 -16.94
CA TYR A 56 -9.41 0.81 -16.15
C TYR A 56 -10.17 0.54 -14.87
N THR A 57 -9.75 1.17 -13.79
CA THR A 57 -10.52 1.18 -12.55
C THR A 57 -10.37 2.51 -11.83
N LEU A 58 -11.44 2.94 -11.17
CA LEU A 58 -11.38 3.87 -10.06
C LEU A 58 -11.68 3.08 -8.78
N SER A 59 -10.63 2.88 -7.99
CA SER A 59 -10.66 1.99 -6.84
C SER A 59 -11.36 2.61 -5.62
N GLU A 60 -11.52 1.80 -4.57
CA GLU A 60 -11.99 2.28 -3.26
C GLU A 60 -11.05 3.28 -2.57
N LYS A 61 -9.76 3.29 -2.93
CA LYS A 61 -8.77 4.25 -2.43
C LYS A 61 -8.70 5.52 -3.29
N SER A 62 -9.69 5.73 -4.15
CA SER A 62 -9.81 6.88 -5.05
C SER A 62 -8.62 7.07 -5.98
N ILE A 63 -8.03 5.95 -6.41
CA ILE A 63 -6.99 5.92 -7.43
C ILE A 63 -7.64 5.52 -8.75
N ILE A 64 -7.53 6.39 -9.74
CA ILE A 64 -7.84 6.06 -11.13
C ILE A 64 -6.57 5.49 -11.76
N GLY A 65 -6.68 4.39 -12.50
CA GLY A 65 -5.54 3.87 -13.23
C GLY A 65 -5.90 2.87 -14.33
N ALA A 66 -4.91 2.62 -15.17
CA ALA A 66 -4.99 1.67 -16.26
C ALA A 66 -3.95 0.55 -16.09
N VAL A 67 -4.39 -0.69 -16.29
CA VAL A 67 -3.58 -1.91 -16.18
C VAL A 67 -3.54 -2.63 -17.52
N ASN A 68 -2.35 -3.11 -17.88
CA ASN A 68 -2.14 -3.89 -19.08
C ASN A 68 -2.70 -5.32 -18.91
N PRO A 69 -3.65 -5.77 -19.73
CA PRO A 69 -4.20 -7.12 -19.62
C PRO A 69 -3.18 -8.23 -19.93
N LYS A 70 -2.06 -7.93 -20.59
CA LYS A 70 -1.07 -8.93 -20.95
C LYS A 70 -0.31 -9.49 -19.74
N ASP A 71 0.07 -8.62 -18.82
CA ASP A 71 1.01 -8.93 -17.73
C ASP A 71 0.59 -8.35 -16.37
N GLY A 72 -0.49 -7.56 -16.31
CA GLY A 72 -0.95 -6.93 -15.09
C GLY A 72 -0.11 -5.72 -14.69
N ALA A 73 0.81 -5.25 -15.55
CA ALA A 73 1.61 -4.08 -15.27
C ALA A 73 0.74 -2.82 -15.24
N LEU A 74 1.05 -1.91 -14.32
CA LEU A 74 0.44 -0.59 -14.28
C LEU A 74 0.93 0.23 -15.49
N VAL A 75 0.01 0.83 -16.24
CA VAL A 75 0.33 1.73 -17.35
C VAL A 75 0.47 3.15 -16.83
N TRP A 76 -0.55 3.61 -16.09
CA TRP A 76 -0.57 4.91 -15.43
C TRP A 76 -1.58 4.87 -14.27
N ARG A 77 -1.42 5.77 -13.31
CA ARG A 77 -2.40 6.03 -12.25
C ARG A 77 -2.36 7.49 -11.82
N GLN A 78 -3.47 7.98 -11.27
CA GLN A 78 -3.58 9.29 -10.65
C GLN A 78 -4.35 9.16 -9.33
N SER A 79 -3.94 9.94 -8.33
CA SER A 79 -4.66 10.06 -7.06
C SER A 79 -5.65 11.22 -7.15
N LEU A 80 -6.93 10.97 -6.84
CA LEU A 80 -7.95 12.02 -6.84
C LEU A 80 -8.02 12.66 -5.45
N SER A 81 -7.29 13.76 -5.23
CA SER A 81 -7.26 14.48 -3.95
C SER A 81 -8.64 14.99 -3.51
N SER A 82 -9.49 15.39 -4.47
CA SER A 82 -10.90 15.78 -4.26
C SER A 82 -11.77 14.65 -3.69
N ALA A 83 -11.31 13.40 -3.79
CA ALA A 83 -12.06 12.25 -3.33
C ALA A 83 -11.81 11.88 -1.85
N LEU A 84 -10.87 12.53 -1.16
CA LEU A 84 -10.51 12.18 0.24
C LEU A 84 -11.71 12.22 1.21
N ASN A 85 -12.72 13.07 0.93
CA ASN A 85 -13.95 13.19 1.71
C ASN A 85 -15.21 12.82 0.90
N SER A 86 -15.06 12.28 -0.31
CA SER A 86 -16.18 11.93 -1.18
C SER A 86 -16.71 10.55 -0.84
N THR A 87 -18.02 10.43 -0.69
CA THR A 87 -18.69 9.14 -0.48
C THR A 87 -18.88 8.39 -1.80
N GLU A 88 -19.05 9.13 -2.90
CA GLU A 88 -19.24 8.58 -4.25
C GLU A 88 -18.12 9.03 -5.19
N THR A 89 -17.59 8.07 -5.94
CA THR A 89 -16.59 8.29 -6.99
C THR A 89 -16.98 7.49 -8.22
N LEU A 90 -16.92 8.14 -9.38
CA LEU A 90 -17.43 7.60 -10.63
C LEU A 90 -16.35 7.65 -11.72
N LEU A 91 -16.31 6.62 -12.54
CA LEU A 91 -15.48 6.57 -13.76
C LEU A 91 -16.34 6.16 -14.94
N ARG A 92 -16.23 6.89 -16.05
CA ARG A 92 -16.98 6.64 -17.29
C ARG A 92 -16.04 6.54 -18.48
N VAL A 93 -16.42 5.66 -19.41
CA VAL A 93 -15.64 5.33 -20.59
C VAL A 93 -16.07 6.17 -21.79
N GLY A 94 -15.13 6.95 -22.34
CA GLY A 94 -15.30 7.63 -23.63
C GLY A 94 -15.21 6.64 -24.78
N GLU A 95 -16.21 5.77 -24.94
CA GLU A 95 -16.10 4.66 -25.90
C GLU A 95 -15.82 5.16 -27.33
N GLY A 96 -14.78 4.60 -27.96
CA GLY A 96 -14.30 5.00 -29.29
C GLY A 96 -13.32 6.19 -29.28
N TYR A 97 -13.06 6.78 -28.12
CA TYR A 97 -12.20 7.95 -27.93
C TYR A 97 -11.08 7.69 -26.92
N ASP A 98 -9.98 8.42 -27.04
CA ASP A 98 -8.82 8.31 -26.14
C ASP A 98 -9.04 9.11 -24.83
N PHE A 99 -10.18 8.93 -24.17
CA PHE A 99 -10.40 9.57 -22.87
C PHE A 99 -11.31 8.77 -21.93
N VAL A 100 -11.15 9.07 -20.64
CA VAL A 100 -12.03 8.63 -19.55
C VAL A 100 -12.42 9.83 -18.69
N ALA A 101 -13.65 9.83 -18.15
CA ALA A 101 -14.15 10.90 -17.29
C ALA A 101 -14.31 10.39 -15.86
N SER A 102 -13.68 11.06 -14.90
CA SER A 102 -13.85 10.81 -13.47
C SER A 102 -14.70 11.90 -12.82
N ALA A 103 -15.44 11.52 -11.79
CA ALA A 103 -16.14 12.48 -10.94
C ALA A 103 -16.04 12.09 -9.46
N THR A 104 -15.88 13.13 -8.64
CA THR A 104 -15.97 13.12 -7.18
C THR A 104 -17.16 13.99 -6.77
N GLU A 105 -17.43 14.18 -5.47
CA GLU A 105 -18.54 15.04 -5.05
C GLU A 105 -18.35 16.52 -5.44
N THR A 106 -17.11 16.97 -5.66
CA THR A 106 -16.80 18.38 -5.93
C THR A 106 -16.07 18.63 -7.24
N GLU A 107 -15.51 17.61 -7.88
CA GLU A 107 -14.70 17.77 -9.09
C GLU A 107 -15.11 16.78 -10.19
N VAL A 108 -15.19 17.28 -11.42
CA VAL A 108 -15.22 16.46 -12.65
C VAL A 108 -13.92 16.68 -13.41
N ALA A 109 -13.31 15.60 -13.88
CA ALA A 109 -12.08 15.65 -14.64
C ALA A 109 -12.10 14.64 -15.79
N THR A 110 -11.44 14.97 -16.89
CA THR A 110 -11.22 14.07 -18.01
C THR A 110 -9.73 13.82 -18.20
N TRP A 111 -9.41 12.58 -18.59
CA TRP A 111 -8.05 12.09 -18.68
C TRP A 111 -7.86 11.40 -20.01
N THR A 112 -6.69 11.57 -20.62
CA THR A 112 -6.29 10.78 -21.78
C THR A 112 -6.21 9.31 -21.37
N ALA A 113 -6.91 8.44 -22.08
CA ALA A 113 -7.03 7.04 -21.68
C ALA A 113 -5.69 6.28 -21.89
N SER A 114 -4.90 6.66 -22.89
CA SER A 114 -3.64 6.02 -23.24
C SER A 114 -2.50 6.27 -22.24
N ASP A 115 -2.37 7.49 -21.70
CA ASP A 115 -1.24 7.88 -20.84
C ASP A 115 -1.60 8.54 -19.50
N GLY A 116 -2.90 8.74 -19.22
CA GLY A 116 -3.37 9.23 -17.92
C GLY A 116 -3.11 10.71 -17.67
N LYS A 117 -2.84 11.51 -18.71
CA LYS A 117 -2.72 12.96 -18.58
C LYS A 117 -4.08 13.62 -18.38
N LEU A 118 -4.12 14.65 -17.55
CA LEU A 118 -5.29 15.49 -17.38
C LEU A 118 -5.55 16.28 -18.67
N ILE A 119 -6.77 16.22 -19.21
CA ILE A 119 -7.21 17.04 -20.34
C ILE A 119 -7.79 18.33 -19.80
N TRP A 120 -8.80 18.21 -18.93
CA TRP A 120 -9.37 19.33 -18.17
C TRP A 120 -9.94 18.83 -16.84
N SER A 121 -10.00 19.71 -15.85
CA SER A 121 -10.80 19.50 -14.64
C SER A 121 -11.58 20.76 -14.28
N GLN A 122 -12.71 20.57 -13.60
CA GLN A 122 -13.55 21.64 -13.10
C GLN A 122 -14.00 21.29 -11.68
N SER A 123 -13.74 22.21 -10.73
CA SER A 123 -14.24 22.12 -9.35
C SER A 123 -15.52 22.94 -9.18
N PHE A 124 -16.43 22.43 -8.35
CA PHE A 124 -17.79 22.91 -8.16
C PHE A 124 -18.15 23.12 -6.68
N ASP A 125 -17.17 23.38 -5.81
CA ASP A 125 -17.35 23.48 -4.34
C ASP A 125 -18.52 24.38 -3.88
N ALA A 126 -18.91 25.39 -4.67
CA ALA A 126 -19.99 26.33 -4.35
C ALA A 126 -21.37 25.97 -4.96
N GLN A 127 -21.46 25.01 -5.89
CA GLN A 127 -22.67 24.77 -6.71
C GLN A 127 -23.52 23.58 -6.26
N GLY A 128 -23.04 22.82 -5.26
CA GLY A 128 -23.68 21.60 -4.77
C GLY A 128 -22.77 20.39 -4.94
N LYS A 129 -23.29 19.20 -4.60
CA LYS A 129 -22.55 17.94 -4.73
C LYS A 129 -22.86 17.29 -6.08
N ILE A 130 -21.84 16.83 -6.79
CA ILE A 130 -22.03 16.02 -7.99
C ILE A 130 -22.59 14.66 -7.55
N LYS A 131 -23.72 14.26 -8.15
CA LYS A 131 -24.43 13.03 -7.83
C LYS A 131 -24.23 11.93 -8.87
N ASP A 132 -24.12 12.30 -10.14
CA ASP A 132 -23.89 11.34 -11.22
C ASP A 132 -23.18 12.00 -12.40
N VAL A 133 -22.46 11.18 -13.17
CA VAL A 133 -21.85 11.57 -14.43
C VAL A 133 -22.15 10.51 -15.49
N SER A 134 -22.53 10.99 -16.67
CA SER A 134 -22.75 10.18 -17.87
C SER A 134 -22.08 10.82 -19.08
N LEU A 135 -21.94 10.06 -20.16
CA LEU A 135 -21.35 10.53 -21.41
C LEU A 135 -22.40 10.52 -22.51
N LEU A 136 -22.47 11.62 -23.24
CA LEU A 136 -23.42 11.81 -24.32
C LEU A 136 -22.84 11.26 -25.62
N GLU A 137 -23.59 10.39 -26.29
CA GLU A 137 -23.20 9.90 -27.62
C GLU A 137 -23.23 11.04 -28.65
N PRO A 138 -22.37 11.00 -29.69
CA PRO A 138 -22.38 12.00 -30.74
C PRO A 138 -23.76 12.14 -31.38
N ILE A 139 -24.30 13.35 -31.37
CA ILE A 139 -25.63 13.64 -31.92
C ILE A 139 -25.50 13.89 -33.43
N PRO A 140 -26.27 13.18 -34.29
CA PRO A 140 -26.26 13.40 -35.73
C PRO A 140 -26.59 14.86 -36.08
N GLY A 141 -25.69 15.53 -36.80
CA GLY A 141 -25.87 16.92 -37.25
C GLY A 141 -25.10 17.97 -36.45
N GLU A 142 -24.54 17.64 -35.28
CA GLU A 142 -23.49 18.44 -34.65
C GLU A 142 -22.13 18.12 -35.29
N LEU A 143 -21.23 19.12 -35.37
CA LEU A 143 -19.83 18.89 -35.72
C LEU A 143 -19.25 17.90 -34.70
N ALA A 144 -18.80 16.75 -35.17
CA ALA A 144 -18.13 15.78 -34.31
C ALA A 144 -16.87 16.44 -33.72
N GLY A 145 -16.93 16.77 -32.42
CA GLY A 145 -15.75 17.10 -31.63
C GLY A 145 -14.88 15.85 -31.43
N GLY A 146 -13.62 16.03 -31.03
CA GLY A 146 -12.68 14.95 -30.76
C GLY A 146 -12.91 14.20 -29.45
N ALA A 147 -13.91 14.56 -28.64
CA ALA A 147 -14.35 13.82 -27.44
C ALA A 147 -15.87 13.89 -27.26
N LYS A 148 -16.43 12.89 -26.55
CA LYS A 148 -17.85 12.90 -26.15
C LYS A 148 -18.07 13.91 -25.04
N ASP A 149 -19.20 14.62 -25.09
CA ASP A 149 -19.58 15.57 -24.05
C ASP A 149 -19.93 14.86 -22.74
N VAL A 150 -19.65 15.55 -21.63
CA VAL A 150 -19.85 15.03 -20.27
C VAL A 150 -21.14 15.63 -19.71
N LEU A 151 -22.07 14.77 -19.28
CA LEU A 151 -23.27 15.16 -18.57
C LEU A 151 -23.05 15.01 -17.07
N VAL A 152 -23.31 16.08 -16.31
CA VAL A 152 -23.08 16.13 -14.87
C VAL A 152 -24.40 16.46 -14.15
N LEU A 153 -24.76 15.63 -13.18
CA LEU A 153 -25.92 15.83 -12.31
C LEU A 153 -25.48 16.41 -10.98
N PHE A 154 -26.04 17.55 -10.61
CA PHE A 154 -25.77 18.22 -9.34
C PHE A 154 -26.94 18.09 -8.38
N GLN A 155 -26.63 17.71 -7.15
CA GLN A 155 -27.55 17.71 -6.02
C GLN A 155 -27.26 18.93 -5.13
N SER A 156 -28.22 19.84 -5.08
CA SER A 156 -28.21 21.04 -4.24
C SER A 156 -29.65 21.37 -3.80
N SER A 157 -29.87 22.53 -3.19
CA SER A 157 -31.24 23.03 -2.94
C SER A 157 -32.05 23.23 -4.22
N ASN A 158 -31.37 23.51 -5.34
CA ASN A 158 -31.95 23.57 -6.68
C ASN A 158 -31.15 22.66 -7.61
N PRO A 159 -31.52 21.37 -7.71
CA PRO A 159 -30.82 20.40 -8.56
C PRO A 159 -30.74 20.87 -10.02
N PHE A 160 -29.66 20.53 -10.70
CA PHE A 160 -29.50 20.86 -12.11
C PHE A 160 -28.61 19.85 -12.85
N VAL A 161 -28.76 19.82 -14.17
CA VAL A 161 -27.95 19.03 -15.10
C VAL A 161 -27.14 19.98 -15.97
N GLN A 162 -25.87 19.70 -16.17
CA GLN A 162 -25.01 20.42 -17.13
C GLN A 162 -24.48 19.48 -18.20
N ARG A 163 -24.42 19.99 -19.43
CA ARG A 163 -23.62 19.40 -20.51
C ARG A 163 -22.33 20.19 -20.64
N LEU A 164 -21.21 19.52 -20.42
CA LEU A 164 -19.87 20.07 -20.58
C LEU A 164 -19.27 19.57 -21.89
N ASP A 165 -18.57 20.46 -22.58
CA ASP A 165 -17.79 20.12 -23.77
C ASP A 165 -16.72 19.07 -23.42
N GLY A 166 -16.66 17.99 -24.20
CA GLY A 166 -15.74 16.88 -23.95
C GLY A 166 -14.26 17.26 -24.02
N GLU A 167 -13.87 18.26 -24.82
CA GLU A 167 -12.48 18.67 -25.01
C GLU A 167 -12.06 19.80 -24.08
N THR A 168 -12.95 20.76 -23.81
CA THR A 168 -12.58 21.97 -23.07
C THR A 168 -13.18 22.04 -21.66
N GLY A 169 -14.16 21.19 -21.34
CA GLY A 169 -14.93 21.29 -20.10
C GLY A 169 -15.86 22.50 -20.04
N ALA A 170 -16.06 23.23 -21.15
CA ALA A 170 -16.90 24.41 -21.16
C ALA A 170 -18.38 24.03 -21.06
N VAL A 171 -19.15 24.76 -20.25
CA VAL A 171 -20.59 24.54 -20.13
C VAL A 171 -21.28 24.90 -21.46
N LYS A 172 -21.94 23.92 -22.08
CA LYS A 172 -22.76 24.12 -23.29
C LYS A 172 -24.16 24.58 -22.94
N TRP A 173 -24.79 23.91 -21.99
CA TRP A 173 -26.09 24.30 -21.44
C TRP A 173 -26.27 23.79 -20.02
N GLN A 174 -27.24 24.37 -19.32
CA GLN A 174 -27.67 23.95 -17.99
C GLN A 174 -29.20 23.86 -17.93
N TYR A 175 -29.70 22.76 -17.39
CA TYR A 175 -31.12 22.55 -17.07
C TYR A 175 -31.29 22.55 -15.55
N GLY A 176 -32.07 23.50 -15.02
CA GLY A 176 -32.46 23.51 -13.60
C GLY A 176 -33.73 22.69 -13.37
N ASP A 177 -33.70 21.73 -12.46
CA ASP A 177 -34.89 20.97 -12.06
C ASP A 177 -35.66 21.71 -10.97
N THR A 178 -36.83 22.23 -11.33
CA THR A 178 -37.74 22.95 -10.42
C THR A 178 -38.79 22.04 -9.80
N SER A 179 -38.68 20.71 -9.94
CA SER A 179 -39.68 19.76 -9.41
C SER A 179 -39.70 19.68 -7.88
N GLY A 180 -38.58 20.01 -7.22
CA GLY A 180 -38.38 19.77 -5.79
C GLY A 180 -38.04 18.32 -5.45
N ASP A 181 -37.89 17.45 -6.45
CA ASP A 181 -37.54 16.04 -6.27
C ASP A 181 -36.02 15.87 -6.07
N VAL A 182 -35.63 14.77 -5.42
CA VAL A 182 -34.21 14.49 -5.18
C VAL A 182 -33.59 13.87 -6.43
N PRO A 183 -32.55 14.46 -7.03
CA PRO A 183 -31.90 13.90 -8.22
C PRO A 183 -31.21 12.57 -7.88
N TYR A 184 -31.27 11.60 -8.79
CA TYR A 184 -30.69 10.26 -8.55
C TYR A 184 -29.66 9.84 -9.60
N LYS A 185 -30.05 9.75 -10.88
CA LYS A 185 -29.19 9.24 -11.97
C LYS A 185 -29.50 9.87 -13.33
N LEU A 186 -28.51 9.83 -14.23
CA LEU A 186 -28.64 10.24 -15.62
C LEU A 186 -28.57 9.06 -16.58
N ALA A 187 -29.35 9.14 -17.65
CA ALA A 187 -29.25 8.27 -18.80
C ALA A 187 -29.33 9.08 -20.10
N SER A 188 -28.83 8.56 -21.21
CA SER A 188 -28.95 9.24 -22.51
C SER A 188 -29.12 8.27 -23.68
N VAL A 189 -29.95 8.66 -24.66
CA VAL A 189 -30.18 7.92 -25.90
C VAL A 189 -30.47 8.89 -27.02
N GLY A 190 -29.69 8.81 -28.10
CA GLY A 190 -29.87 9.70 -29.25
C GLY A 190 -29.80 11.17 -28.82
N SER A 191 -30.87 11.92 -29.08
CA SER A 191 -30.99 13.35 -28.73
C SER A 191 -31.69 13.60 -27.39
N THR A 192 -31.95 12.58 -26.57
CA THR A 192 -32.67 12.71 -25.29
C THR A 192 -31.77 12.35 -24.12
N VAL A 193 -31.72 13.23 -23.11
CA VAL A 193 -31.17 12.98 -21.78
C VAL A 193 -32.32 12.73 -20.81
N TYR A 194 -32.28 11.62 -20.09
CA TYR A 194 -33.26 11.29 -19.06
C TYR A 194 -32.68 11.57 -17.68
N LEU A 195 -33.36 12.44 -16.95
CA LEU A 195 -33.11 12.70 -15.53
C LEU A 195 -34.06 11.85 -14.68
N VAL A 196 -33.49 10.95 -13.88
CA VAL A 196 -34.22 10.16 -12.88
C VAL A 196 -34.16 10.88 -11.53
N SER A 197 -35.33 11.26 -11.01
CA SER A 197 -35.48 11.93 -9.70
C SER A 197 -36.46 11.17 -8.81
N LEU A 198 -36.30 11.28 -7.49
CA LEU A 198 -37.11 10.60 -6.47
C LEU A 198 -38.05 11.60 -5.81
N HIS A 199 -39.34 11.35 -5.99
CA HIS A 199 -40.43 12.17 -5.48
C HIS A 199 -40.95 11.60 -4.16
N SER A 200 -40.78 12.35 -3.07
CA SER A 200 -41.29 12.00 -1.74
C SER A 200 -42.81 12.11 -1.68
N THR A 201 -43.48 11.08 -1.16
CA THR A 201 -44.95 11.08 -1.02
C THR A 201 -45.41 11.35 0.41
N LEU A 202 -46.60 11.95 0.56
CA LEU A 202 -47.19 12.33 1.86
C LEU A 202 -47.39 11.16 2.84
N LEU A 203 -47.58 9.94 2.33
CA LEU A 203 -47.86 8.73 3.12
C LEU A 203 -46.59 7.90 3.40
N GLY A 204 -45.40 8.41 3.05
CA GLY A 204 -44.14 7.68 3.12
C GLY A 204 -43.88 6.86 1.84
N GLY A 205 -42.59 6.71 1.49
CA GLY A 205 -42.16 6.08 0.24
C GLY A 205 -41.91 7.08 -0.91
N LEU A 206 -41.20 6.60 -1.93
CA LEU A 206 -40.68 7.39 -3.05
C LEU A 206 -41.35 6.93 -4.36
N LYS A 207 -41.83 7.87 -5.16
CA LYS A 207 -42.17 7.64 -6.57
C LYS A 207 -40.99 8.05 -7.44
N ILE A 208 -40.91 7.52 -8.65
CA ILE A 208 -39.79 7.81 -9.55
C ILE A 208 -40.29 8.74 -10.66
N ARG A 209 -39.69 9.93 -10.76
CA ARG A 209 -39.94 10.88 -11.85
C ARG A 209 -38.86 10.70 -12.91
N ILE A 210 -39.30 10.63 -14.16
CA ILE A 210 -38.43 10.69 -15.33
C ILE A 210 -38.70 12.02 -16.03
N THR A 211 -37.66 12.80 -16.23
CA THR A 211 -37.71 14.07 -16.98
C THR A 211 -36.87 13.94 -18.24
N ASP A 212 -37.48 14.24 -19.38
CA ASP A 212 -36.85 14.12 -20.69
C ASP A 212 -36.33 15.49 -21.09
N ILE A 213 -35.02 15.59 -21.33
CA ILE A 213 -34.31 16.83 -21.65
C ILE A 213 -33.72 16.69 -23.05
N ASP A 214 -33.92 17.69 -23.89
CA ASP A 214 -33.32 17.74 -25.23
C ASP A 214 -31.80 17.93 -25.10
N ALA A 215 -31.03 17.00 -25.64
CA ALA A 215 -29.58 16.96 -25.46
C ALA A 215 -28.84 18.13 -26.14
N ILE A 216 -29.46 18.78 -27.13
CA ILE A 216 -28.87 19.90 -27.87
C ILE A 216 -29.16 21.22 -27.16
N THR A 217 -30.43 21.49 -26.88
CA THR A 217 -30.92 22.77 -26.35
C THR A 217 -30.93 22.83 -24.82
N GLY A 218 -30.88 21.69 -24.13
CA GLY A 218 -31.01 21.60 -22.67
C GLY A 218 -32.42 21.89 -22.15
N GLN A 219 -33.42 22.00 -23.04
CA GLN A 219 -34.80 22.27 -22.64
C GLN A 219 -35.54 20.98 -22.27
N LYS A 220 -36.41 21.07 -21.27
CA LYS A 220 -37.33 19.99 -20.91
C LYS A 220 -38.32 19.74 -22.04
N MET A 221 -38.41 18.49 -22.49
CA MET A 221 -39.37 18.04 -23.49
C MET A 221 -40.64 17.49 -22.83
N ASP A 222 -40.50 16.57 -21.88
CA ASP A 222 -41.61 15.96 -21.14
C ASP A 222 -41.19 15.57 -19.72
N SER A 223 -42.14 15.19 -18.87
CA SER A 223 -41.86 14.49 -17.62
C SER A 223 -43.03 13.62 -17.22
N HIS A 224 -42.75 12.44 -16.67
CA HIS A 224 -43.77 11.54 -16.16
C HIS A 224 -43.36 10.92 -14.83
N LEU A 225 -44.36 10.51 -14.05
CA LEU A 225 -44.19 9.88 -12.75
C LEU A 225 -44.55 8.41 -12.84
N LEU A 226 -43.62 7.53 -12.47
CA LEU A 226 -43.83 6.09 -12.37
C LEU A 226 -44.39 5.77 -10.98
N SER A 227 -45.41 4.90 -10.92
CA SER A 227 -45.84 4.33 -9.66
C SER A 227 -44.80 3.32 -9.20
N SER A 228 -44.27 3.51 -7.99
CA SER A 228 -43.45 2.51 -7.31
C SER A 228 -44.28 1.50 -6.51
N ASP A 229 -45.60 1.71 -6.43
CA ASP A 229 -46.56 0.97 -5.59
C ASP A 229 -46.15 0.85 -4.10
N GLY A 230 -45.32 1.78 -3.62
CA GLY A 230 -44.79 1.77 -2.26
C GLY A 230 -43.55 0.88 -2.05
N ASP A 231 -43.03 0.24 -3.10
CA ASP A 231 -41.87 -0.67 -3.00
C ASP A 231 -40.55 0.07 -2.80
N VAL A 232 -40.45 1.30 -3.33
CA VAL A 232 -39.25 2.14 -3.21
C VAL A 232 -39.40 3.01 -1.98
N THR A 233 -38.87 2.56 -0.87
CA THR A 233 -38.83 3.32 0.38
C THR A 233 -37.56 4.15 0.51
N SER A 234 -36.52 3.76 -0.22
CA SER A 234 -35.20 4.38 -0.21
C SER A 234 -34.47 4.15 -1.54
N PRO A 235 -33.44 4.93 -1.87
CA PRO A 235 -32.69 4.78 -3.11
C PRO A 235 -32.05 3.40 -3.29
N GLU A 236 -31.72 2.67 -2.21
CA GLU A 236 -31.18 1.31 -2.31
C GLU A 236 -32.17 0.26 -2.85
N ASN A 237 -33.46 0.57 -2.93
CA ASN A 237 -34.44 -0.32 -3.58
C ASN A 237 -34.35 -0.27 -5.12
N ILE A 238 -33.69 0.74 -5.68
CA ILE A 238 -33.40 0.83 -7.11
C ILE A 238 -32.15 0.00 -7.39
N VAL A 239 -32.33 -1.05 -8.19
CA VAL A 239 -31.29 -2.04 -8.49
C VAL A 239 -30.40 -1.57 -9.63
N PHE A 240 -30.94 -0.82 -10.59
CA PHE A 240 -30.20 -0.40 -11.77
C PHE A 240 -30.83 0.79 -12.49
N VAL A 241 -29.97 1.67 -13.00
CA VAL A 241 -30.31 2.70 -13.98
C VAL A 241 -29.32 2.59 -15.14
N GLY A 242 -29.82 2.26 -16.32
CA GLY A 242 -29.01 2.16 -17.52
C GLY A 242 -28.52 3.54 -17.96
N MET A 243 -27.23 3.64 -18.27
CA MET A 243 -26.61 4.92 -18.60
C MET A 243 -26.82 5.33 -20.07
N SER A 244 -25.95 4.87 -20.96
CA SER A 244 -26.03 5.14 -22.40
C SER A 244 -26.08 3.80 -23.12
N SER A 245 -27.26 3.41 -23.61
CA SER A 245 -27.46 2.16 -24.33
C SER A 245 -28.55 2.31 -25.38
N ALA A 246 -28.73 1.29 -26.24
CA ALA A 246 -29.80 1.29 -27.24
C ALA A 246 -31.21 1.43 -26.63
N ALA A 247 -31.38 0.95 -25.39
CA ALA A 247 -32.64 1.01 -24.64
C ALA A 247 -32.32 1.03 -23.13
N PRO A 248 -32.09 2.21 -22.54
CA PRO A 248 -31.79 2.33 -21.13
C PRO A 248 -33.03 2.00 -20.32
N ILE A 249 -32.81 1.29 -19.24
CA ILE A 249 -33.85 0.79 -18.37
C ILE A 249 -33.60 1.22 -16.93
N LEU A 250 -34.69 1.37 -16.20
CA LEU A 250 -34.71 1.57 -14.76
C LEU A 250 -35.32 0.32 -14.14
N ALA A 251 -34.66 -0.27 -13.15
CA ALA A 251 -35.14 -1.45 -12.46
C ALA A 251 -35.10 -1.27 -10.94
N TRP A 252 -36.15 -1.72 -10.26
CA TRP A 252 -36.25 -1.71 -8.80
C TRP A 252 -36.97 -2.96 -8.30
N THR A 253 -36.86 -3.21 -7.00
CA THR A 253 -37.49 -4.35 -6.34
C THR A 253 -38.08 -3.92 -5.00
N ASP A 254 -39.03 -4.70 -4.50
CA ASP A 254 -39.55 -4.53 -3.15
C ASP A 254 -38.54 -5.03 -2.11
N LYS A 255 -38.64 -4.53 -0.88
CA LYS A 255 -37.75 -4.92 0.25
C LYS A 255 -37.71 -6.43 0.50
N THR A 256 -38.74 -7.16 0.10
CA THR A 256 -38.80 -8.62 0.26
C THR A 256 -38.40 -9.41 -0.99
N PHE A 257 -37.91 -8.76 -2.05
CA PHE A 257 -37.50 -9.39 -3.31
C PHE A 257 -38.56 -10.35 -3.88
N LYS A 258 -39.83 -9.94 -3.88
CA LYS A 258 -40.95 -10.70 -4.46
C LYS A 258 -41.12 -10.41 -5.95
N ALA A 259 -40.90 -9.17 -6.36
CA ALA A 259 -41.06 -8.76 -7.74
C ALA A 259 -39.91 -7.86 -8.20
N LEU A 260 -39.52 -8.03 -9.46
CA LEU A 260 -38.65 -7.15 -10.20
C LEU A 260 -39.51 -6.28 -11.11
N LYS A 261 -39.41 -4.97 -10.95
CA LYS A 261 -40.13 -3.98 -11.75
C LYS A 261 -39.15 -3.27 -12.66
N ILE A 262 -39.48 -3.17 -13.94
CA ILE A 262 -38.60 -2.60 -14.96
C ILE A 262 -39.38 -1.63 -15.83
N ASN A 263 -38.81 -0.44 -16.03
CA ASN A 263 -39.29 0.57 -16.95
C ASN A 263 -38.23 0.82 -18.03
N ILE A 264 -38.68 0.96 -19.29
CA ILE A 264 -37.84 1.47 -20.37
C ILE A 264 -37.95 2.98 -20.31
N LEU A 265 -36.82 3.69 -20.15
CA LEU A 265 -36.83 5.15 -20.04
C LEU A 265 -37.41 5.78 -21.31
N GLY A 266 -38.24 6.81 -21.13
CA GLY A 266 -39.06 7.42 -22.19
C GLY A 266 -40.44 6.77 -22.36
N THR A 267 -40.78 5.75 -21.55
CA THR A 267 -42.10 5.10 -21.57
C THR A 267 -42.77 5.16 -20.20
N LYS A 268 -44.11 5.16 -20.16
CA LYS A 268 -44.88 5.16 -18.90
C LYS A 268 -45.16 3.75 -18.36
N ASN A 269 -44.87 2.71 -19.13
CA ASN A 269 -45.22 1.34 -18.78
C ASN A 269 -44.18 0.74 -17.81
N VAL A 270 -44.64 0.07 -16.77
CA VAL A 270 -43.80 -0.67 -15.83
C VAL A 270 -44.11 -2.15 -15.99
N VAL A 271 -43.11 -2.92 -16.40
CA VAL A 271 -43.22 -4.38 -16.54
C VAL A 271 -42.85 -5.02 -15.22
N VAL A 272 -43.67 -5.96 -14.74
CA VAL A 272 -43.48 -6.65 -13.45
C VAL A 272 -43.19 -8.12 -13.70
N PHE A 273 -42.08 -8.62 -13.14
CA PHE A 273 -41.70 -10.02 -13.14
C PHE A 273 -41.65 -10.55 -11.70
N ASN A 274 -42.31 -11.68 -11.44
CA ASN A 274 -42.23 -12.34 -10.14
C ASN A 274 -40.86 -13.02 -9.98
N ILE A 275 -40.22 -12.80 -8.84
CA ILE A 275 -38.92 -13.40 -8.52
C ILE A 275 -39.16 -14.79 -7.89
N ASP A 276 -38.72 -15.84 -8.58
CA ASP A 276 -38.68 -17.18 -8.00
C ASP A 276 -37.45 -17.35 -7.12
N LYS A 277 -37.66 -17.33 -5.80
CA LYS A 277 -36.60 -17.45 -4.80
C LYS A 277 -35.99 -18.85 -4.68
N LYS A 278 -36.49 -19.86 -5.41
CA LYS A 278 -35.97 -21.24 -5.38
C LYS A 278 -35.82 -21.82 -3.96
N SER A 279 -36.78 -21.51 -3.10
CA SER A 279 -36.84 -21.92 -1.68
C SER A 279 -35.68 -21.41 -0.79
N GLU A 280 -35.04 -20.29 -1.15
CA GLU A 280 -33.98 -19.66 -0.35
C GLU A 280 -34.30 -18.20 -0.03
N GLU A 281 -33.70 -17.67 1.04
CA GLU A 281 -33.76 -16.22 1.32
C GLU A 281 -32.80 -15.47 0.39
N MET A 282 -33.29 -14.38 -0.19
CA MET A 282 -32.52 -13.54 -1.11
C MET A 282 -31.66 -12.57 -0.33
N GLU A 283 -30.39 -12.49 -0.67
CA GLU A 283 -29.48 -11.46 -0.15
C GLU A 283 -29.40 -10.26 -1.09
N GLY A 284 -29.60 -10.45 -2.40
CA GLY A 284 -29.58 -9.33 -3.34
C GLY A 284 -29.98 -9.69 -4.76
N VAL A 285 -30.32 -8.64 -5.51
CA VAL A 285 -30.59 -8.67 -6.95
C VAL A 285 -29.67 -7.64 -7.61
N ARG A 286 -29.03 -8.01 -8.72
CA ARG A 286 -28.18 -7.11 -9.52
C ARG A 286 -28.57 -7.20 -10.98
N LEU A 287 -28.40 -6.13 -11.74
CA LEU A 287 -28.70 -6.12 -13.16
C LEU A 287 -27.47 -5.70 -13.95
N HIS A 288 -27.18 -6.46 -15.00
CA HIS A 288 -26.06 -6.28 -15.92
C HIS A 288 -26.58 -5.98 -17.32
N ALA A 289 -26.32 -4.78 -17.84
CA ALA A 289 -26.75 -4.35 -19.17
C ALA A 289 -25.59 -3.71 -19.95
N PRO A 290 -25.57 -3.82 -21.29
CA PRO A 290 -24.54 -3.21 -22.11
C PRO A 290 -24.62 -1.68 -22.05
N ALA A 291 -23.45 -1.03 -22.12
CA ALA A 291 -23.31 0.43 -22.12
C ALA A 291 -22.95 1.01 -23.51
N ARG A 292 -23.23 0.26 -24.59
CA ARG A 292 -23.03 0.74 -25.97
C ARG A 292 -24.36 1.06 -26.63
N ALA A 293 -24.43 2.17 -27.35
CA ALA A 293 -25.63 2.58 -28.07
C ALA A 293 -26.03 1.63 -29.22
N ASN A 294 -25.09 0.87 -29.77
CA ASN A 294 -25.31 -0.09 -30.85
C ASN A 294 -25.46 -1.55 -30.37
N ALA A 295 -25.40 -1.81 -29.06
CA ALA A 295 -25.56 -3.15 -28.52
C ALA A 295 -27.00 -3.64 -28.63
N LEU A 296 -27.18 -4.95 -28.83
CA LEU A 296 -28.49 -5.58 -28.73
C LEU A 296 -29.13 -5.28 -27.37
N PRO A 297 -30.43 -4.93 -27.32
CA PRO A 297 -31.08 -4.42 -26.12
C PRO A 297 -31.48 -5.56 -25.17
N HIS A 298 -30.48 -6.25 -24.63
CA HIS A 298 -30.61 -7.40 -23.74
C HIS A 298 -29.90 -7.11 -22.42
N PHE A 299 -30.43 -7.65 -21.34
CA PHE A 299 -29.83 -7.51 -20.02
C PHE A 299 -29.98 -8.80 -19.22
N LEU A 300 -29.14 -8.95 -18.19
CA LEU A 300 -29.12 -10.08 -17.29
C LEU A 300 -29.46 -9.62 -15.88
N VAL A 301 -30.33 -10.34 -15.22
CA VAL A 301 -30.66 -10.15 -13.80
C VAL A 301 -30.01 -11.29 -13.01
N GLN A 302 -29.09 -10.94 -12.12
CA GLN A 302 -28.45 -11.83 -11.18
C GLN A 302 -29.24 -11.86 -9.88
N TYR A 303 -29.41 -13.06 -9.33
CA TYR A 303 -30.00 -13.31 -8.02
C TYR A 303 -28.99 -14.02 -7.14
N ASP A 304 -28.80 -13.51 -5.93
CA ASP A 304 -27.86 -14.05 -4.95
C ASP A 304 -28.60 -14.42 -3.66
N SER A 305 -28.34 -15.63 -3.18
CA SER A 305 -28.63 -16.05 -1.81
C SER A 305 -27.32 -16.23 -1.04
N LYS A 306 -27.42 -16.58 0.23
CA LYS A 306 -26.26 -16.95 1.04
C LYS A 306 -25.48 -18.13 0.46
N GLU A 307 -26.19 -19.11 -0.08
CA GLU A 307 -25.65 -20.42 -0.46
C GLU A 307 -25.58 -20.63 -1.97
N SER A 308 -26.19 -19.77 -2.78
CA SER A 308 -26.28 -19.98 -4.22
C SER A 308 -26.42 -18.68 -5.01
N HIS A 309 -26.23 -18.79 -6.33
CA HIS A 309 -26.50 -17.71 -7.28
C HIS A 309 -27.09 -18.28 -8.58
N TRP A 310 -27.90 -17.48 -9.26
CA TRP A 310 -28.44 -17.76 -10.60
C TRP A 310 -28.71 -16.46 -11.35
N ALA A 311 -29.15 -16.58 -12.59
CA ALA A 311 -29.50 -15.41 -13.38
C ALA A 311 -30.57 -15.70 -14.42
N GLU A 312 -31.23 -14.64 -14.87
CA GLU A 312 -32.21 -14.65 -15.95
C GLU A 312 -31.82 -13.61 -16.99
N VAL A 313 -31.99 -13.94 -18.27
CA VAL A 313 -31.70 -13.04 -19.38
C VAL A 313 -32.99 -12.56 -20.02
N TYR A 314 -33.05 -11.27 -20.30
CA TYR A 314 -34.22 -10.58 -20.83
C TYR A 314 -33.90 -9.86 -22.13
N HIS A 315 -34.89 -9.80 -23.01
CA HIS A 315 -34.85 -9.10 -24.30
C HIS A 315 -35.86 -7.94 -24.29
N ILE A 316 -35.43 -6.79 -24.79
CA ILE A 316 -36.27 -5.61 -24.98
C ILE A 316 -36.60 -5.48 -26.47
N ASP A 317 -37.89 -5.54 -26.80
CA ASP A 317 -38.38 -5.13 -28.11
C ASP A 317 -38.60 -3.61 -28.08
N ILE A 318 -37.61 -2.86 -28.59
CA ILE A 318 -37.61 -1.39 -28.61
C ILE A 318 -38.84 -0.86 -29.35
N THR A 319 -39.24 -1.52 -30.46
CA THR A 319 -40.34 -1.05 -31.30
C THR A 319 -41.70 -1.19 -30.62
N LYS A 320 -41.88 -2.22 -29.79
CA LYS A 320 -43.13 -2.47 -29.05
C LYS A 320 -43.09 -1.95 -27.63
N ALA A 321 -41.94 -1.45 -27.16
CA ALA A 321 -41.70 -1.11 -25.76
C ALA A 321 -42.08 -2.26 -24.80
N THR A 322 -41.73 -3.50 -25.15
CA THR A 322 -42.02 -4.69 -24.32
C THR A 322 -40.75 -5.40 -23.90
N ILE A 323 -40.78 -6.00 -22.71
CA ILE A 323 -39.68 -6.79 -22.15
C ILE A 323 -40.16 -8.23 -22.02
N LYS A 324 -39.35 -9.18 -22.48
CA LYS A 324 -39.63 -10.61 -22.35
C LYS A 324 -38.42 -11.35 -21.81
N LYS A 325 -38.66 -12.32 -20.94
CA LYS A 325 -37.64 -13.27 -20.51
C LYS A 325 -37.21 -14.10 -21.73
N ALA A 326 -35.90 -14.15 -21.97
CA ALA A 326 -35.30 -14.91 -23.06
C ALA A 326 -34.95 -16.34 -22.61
N TYR A 327 -34.17 -16.48 -21.53
CA TYR A 327 -33.79 -17.77 -20.97
C TYR A 327 -33.27 -17.66 -19.53
N ASP A 328 -33.10 -18.82 -18.88
CA ASP A 328 -32.57 -18.97 -17.52
C ASP A 328 -31.12 -19.47 -17.52
N LEU A 329 -30.33 -18.98 -16.58
CA LEU A 329 -29.07 -19.60 -16.19
C LEU A 329 -29.27 -20.35 -14.87
N PRO A 330 -28.90 -21.65 -14.80
CA PRO A 330 -29.29 -22.51 -13.70
C PRO A 330 -28.67 -22.09 -12.36
N LYS A 331 -29.36 -22.40 -11.26
CA LYS A 331 -28.86 -22.23 -9.89
C LYS A 331 -27.60 -23.06 -9.66
N LEU A 332 -26.54 -22.41 -9.17
CA LEU A 332 -25.31 -23.06 -8.73
C LEU A 332 -25.01 -22.71 -7.28
N ALA A 333 -24.45 -23.67 -6.54
CA ALA A 333 -24.01 -23.48 -5.17
C ALA A 333 -22.81 -22.53 -5.07
N GLY A 334 -22.73 -21.82 -3.94
CA GLY A 334 -21.76 -20.78 -3.64
C GLY A 334 -22.08 -19.44 -4.29
N LYS A 335 -21.26 -18.43 -3.96
CA LYS A 335 -21.28 -17.11 -4.57
C LYS A 335 -20.64 -17.11 -5.95
N GLY A 336 -21.14 -16.26 -6.85
CA GLY A 336 -20.58 -16.02 -8.17
C GLY A 336 -20.82 -14.58 -8.64
N ALA A 337 -20.18 -14.21 -9.73
CA ALA A 337 -20.31 -12.91 -10.36
C ALA A 337 -20.68 -13.07 -11.84
N PHE A 338 -21.34 -12.05 -12.39
CA PHE A 338 -21.59 -11.95 -13.81
C PHE A 338 -20.89 -10.70 -14.37
N ALA A 339 -20.54 -10.78 -15.64
CA ALA A 339 -19.98 -9.66 -16.39
C ALA A 339 -20.67 -9.56 -17.76
N VAL A 340 -20.92 -8.34 -18.21
CA VAL A 340 -21.44 -8.04 -19.54
C VAL A 340 -20.31 -7.54 -20.43
N SER A 341 -20.28 -8.01 -21.67
CA SER A 341 -19.32 -7.55 -22.67
C SER A 341 -19.98 -7.47 -24.04
N THR A 342 -19.45 -6.58 -24.88
CA THR A 342 -19.99 -6.29 -26.20
C THR A 342 -18.91 -6.44 -27.25
N ALA A 343 -19.20 -7.23 -28.28
CA ALA A 343 -18.38 -7.35 -29.48
C ALA A 343 -19.24 -6.92 -30.66
N ASP A 344 -18.92 -5.75 -31.23
CA ASP A 344 -19.81 -5.04 -32.15
C ASP A 344 -21.19 -4.84 -31.50
N ALA A 345 -22.27 -5.29 -32.16
CA ALA A 345 -23.62 -5.26 -31.60
C ALA A 345 -23.93 -6.44 -30.66
N ASN A 346 -23.12 -7.51 -30.68
CA ASN A 346 -23.42 -8.74 -29.95
C ASN A 346 -23.07 -8.60 -28.47
N VAL A 347 -24.07 -8.86 -27.62
CA VAL A 347 -23.91 -8.86 -26.16
C VAL A 347 -23.63 -10.28 -25.67
N HIS A 348 -22.64 -10.42 -24.81
CA HIS A 348 -22.24 -11.68 -24.17
C HIS A 348 -22.32 -11.52 -22.65
N PHE A 349 -22.87 -12.53 -22.00
CA PHE A 349 -22.86 -12.63 -20.55
C PHE A 349 -21.87 -13.70 -20.12
N THR A 350 -20.96 -13.32 -19.23
CA THR A 350 -19.96 -14.22 -18.66
C THR A 350 -20.34 -14.49 -17.22
N ARG A 351 -20.47 -15.76 -16.84
CA ARG A 351 -20.64 -16.17 -15.44
C ARG A 351 -19.31 -16.66 -14.89
N ILE A 352 -18.93 -16.14 -13.74
CA ILE A 352 -17.70 -16.46 -13.02
C ILE A 352 -18.10 -17.08 -11.68
N ALA A 353 -17.72 -18.33 -11.44
CA ALA A 353 -18.02 -19.01 -10.19
C ALA A 353 -16.90 -19.96 -9.79
N LYS A 354 -16.99 -20.48 -8.56
CA LYS A 354 -16.12 -21.59 -8.16
C LYS A 354 -16.35 -22.78 -9.10
N GLY A 355 -15.27 -23.26 -9.72
CA GLY A 355 -15.30 -24.38 -10.66
C GLY A 355 -15.23 -23.99 -12.13
N GLY A 356 -15.41 -22.73 -12.51
CA GLY A 356 -15.18 -22.32 -13.89
C GLY A 356 -15.84 -21.01 -14.33
N ILE A 357 -15.67 -20.76 -15.63
CA ILE A 357 -16.28 -19.65 -16.37
C ILE A 357 -17.13 -20.23 -17.49
N ILE A 358 -18.32 -19.68 -17.68
CA ILE A 358 -19.12 -19.92 -18.89
C ILE A 358 -19.45 -18.60 -19.57
N VAL A 359 -19.46 -18.61 -20.90
CA VAL A 359 -19.90 -17.48 -21.72
C VAL A 359 -21.12 -17.91 -22.50
N VAL A 360 -22.17 -17.09 -22.46
CA VAL A 360 -23.40 -17.28 -23.22
C VAL A 360 -23.68 -16.04 -24.07
N SER A 361 -24.32 -16.25 -25.22
CA SER A 361 -24.80 -15.15 -26.05
C SER A 361 -26.10 -14.61 -25.49
N SER A 362 -26.30 -13.30 -25.50
CA SER A 362 -27.57 -12.69 -25.11
C SER A 362 -28.79 -13.21 -25.89
N VAL A 363 -28.61 -13.75 -27.10
CA VAL A 363 -29.70 -14.29 -27.95
C VAL A 363 -29.89 -15.80 -27.81
N SER A 364 -29.03 -16.52 -27.08
CA SER A 364 -29.10 -17.98 -26.96
C SER A 364 -28.54 -18.49 -25.64
N GLN A 365 -29.28 -19.39 -24.99
CA GLN A 365 -28.84 -20.12 -23.79
C GLN A 365 -27.67 -21.09 -24.03
N GLY A 366 -27.29 -21.34 -25.30
CA GLY A 366 -26.17 -22.20 -25.66
C GLY A 366 -24.86 -21.66 -25.09
N VAL A 367 -24.14 -22.50 -24.35
CA VAL A 367 -22.81 -22.15 -23.82
C VAL A 367 -21.83 -22.07 -24.98
N MET A 368 -21.35 -20.86 -25.27
CA MET A 368 -20.39 -20.58 -26.34
C MET A 368 -19.00 -21.05 -25.94
N GLU A 369 -18.58 -20.70 -24.72
CA GLU A 369 -17.29 -21.08 -24.17
C GLU A 369 -17.47 -21.57 -22.74
N ARG A 370 -16.72 -22.61 -22.38
CA ARG A 370 -16.70 -23.18 -21.03
C ARG A 370 -15.27 -23.47 -20.63
N TYR A 371 -14.86 -22.91 -19.51
CA TYR A 371 -13.56 -23.14 -18.91
C TYR A 371 -13.76 -23.68 -17.50
N ILE A 372 -13.10 -24.79 -17.18
CA ILE A 372 -13.19 -25.44 -15.87
C ILE A 372 -11.84 -25.29 -15.19
N PHE A 373 -11.83 -24.81 -13.95
CA PHE A 373 -10.61 -24.69 -13.14
C PHE A 373 -10.90 -24.97 -11.66
N GLN A 374 -9.87 -25.43 -10.94
CA GLN A 374 -9.99 -25.72 -9.51
C GLN A 374 -9.97 -24.46 -8.63
N GLY A 375 -9.40 -23.36 -9.14
CA GLY A 375 -9.37 -22.05 -8.49
C GLY A 375 -8.88 -20.96 -9.46
N PHE A 376 -8.89 -19.71 -9.00
CA PHE A 376 -8.56 -18.54 -9.82
C PHE A 376 -7.06 -18.39 -10.16
N GLY A 377 -6.22 -19.36 -9.78
CA GLY A 377 -4.80 -19.38 -10.11
C GLY A 377 -3.98 -18.26 -9.47
N VAL A 378 -4.38 -17.82 -8.27
CA VAL A 378 -3.60 -16.89 -7.43
C VAL A 378 -2.58 -17.70 -6.61
N PRO A 379 -1.26 -17.45 -6.76
CA PRO A 379 -0.22 -18.17 -6.03
C PRO A 379 -0.37 -18.02 -4.50
N GLY A 380 -0.21 -19.12 -3.76
CA GLY A 380 -0.19 -19.09 -2.29
C GLY A 380 -1.53 -18.78 -1.60
N LEU A 381 -2.61 -18.58 -2.37
CA LEU A 381 -3.93 -18.25 -1.85
C LEU A 381 -4.57 -19.45 -1.15
N GLN A 382 -4.88 -19.30 0.13
CA GLN A 382 -5.56 -20.31 0.94
C GLN A 382 -6.98 -19.84 1.33
N GLY A 383 -7.83 -20.81 1.67
CA GLY A 383 -9.24 -20.61 1.97
C GLY A 383 -10.15 -20.81 0.76
N HIS A 384 -11.36 -20.26 0.83
CA HIS A 384 -12.37 -20.35 -0.23
C HIS A 384 -12.86 -18.96 -0.65
N PRO A 385 -11.98 -18.13 -1.25
CA PRO A 385 -12.39 -16.84 -1.77
C PRO A 385 -13.38 -17.03 -2.91
N HIS A 386 -14.36 -16.14 -2.99
CA HIS A 386 -15.37 -16.13 -4.04
C HIS A 386 -15.28 -14.84 -4.86
N PRO A 387 -15.77 -14.83 -6.11
CA PRO A 387 -15.94 -13.60 -6.87
C PRO A 387 -16.83 -12.61 -6.12
N VAL A 388 -16.44 -11.34 -6.11
CA VAL A 388 -17.25 -10.22 -5.59
C VAL A 388 -17.93 -9.50 -6.75
N HIS A 389 -17.15 -9.15 -7.78
CA HIS A 389 -17.60 -8.69 -9.08
C HIS A 389 -16.54 -9.00 -10.14
N ALA A 390 -16.92 -8.93 -11.42
CA ALA A 390 -16.03 -9.24 -12.53
C ALA A 390 -16.35 -8.36 -13.74
N ILE A 391 -15.34 -8.16 -14.58
CA ILE A 391 -15.47 -7.58 -15.91
C ILE A 391 -14.97 -8.59 -16.93
N SER A 392 -15.52 -8.57 -18.14
CA SER A 392 -15.08 -9.45 -19.20
C SER A 392 -14.95 -8.73 -20.55
N GLU A 393 -14.15 -9.33 -21.42
CA GLU A 393 -14.05 -8.95 -22.82
C GLU A 393 -14.02 -10.22 -23.67
N VAL A 394 -15.01 -10.34 -24.55
CA VAL A 394 -15.15 -11.46 -25.49
C VAL A 394 -14.74 -10.98 -26.87
N VAL A 395 -13.70 -11.59 -27.43
CA VAL A 395 -13.12 -11.25 -28.73
C VAL A 395 -13.41 -12.38 -29.71
N PRO A 396 -14.27 -12.19 -30.73
CA PRO A 396 -14.52 -13.21 -31.73
C PRO A 396 -13.23 -13.49 -32.55
N ARG A 397 -12.98 -14.76 -32.87
CA ARG A 397 -11.85 -15.18 -33.73
C ARG A 397 -12.35 -15.87 -34.99
N SER A 398 -11.55 -15.78 -36.06
CA SER A 398 -11.85 -16.44 -37.35
C SER A 398 -12.00 -17.96 -37.25
N THR A 399 -11.42 -18.57 -36.21
CA THR A 399 -11.50 -20.00 -35.91
C THR A 399 -12.84 -20.45 -35.31
N GLY A 400 -13.80 -19.54 -35.09
CA GLY A 400 -15.10 -19.82 -34.45
C GLY A 400 -15.08 -19.87 -32.92
N LYS A 401 -13.92 -20.16 -32.30
CA LYS A 401 -13.70 -19.97 -30.86
C LYS A 401 -13.55 -18.50 -30.49
N HIS A 402 -14.02 -18.13 -29.31
CA HIS A 402 -13.91 -16.76 -28.81
C HIS A 402 -12.73 -16.65 -27.83
N GLY A 403 -11.97 -15.57 -27.92
CA GLY A 403 -11.02 -15.21 -26.88
C GLY A 403 -11.77 -14.56 -25.73
N VAL A 404 -11.59 -15.06 -24.51
CA VAL A 404 -12.30 -14.55 -23.33
C VAL A 404 -11.28 -14.09 -22.30
N ARG A 405 -11.32 -12.80 -21.97
CA ARG A 405 -10.57 -12.20 -20.87
C ARG A 405 -11.55 -11.86 -19.75
N VAL A 406 -11.20 -12.22 -18.52
CA VAL A 406 -12.03 -11.95 -17.33
C VAL A 406 -11.13 -11.44 -16.23
N ALA A 407 -11.33 -10.21 -15.78
CA ALA A 407 -10.72 -9.70 -14.57
C ALA A 407 -11.75 -9.80 -13.44
N VAL A 408 -11.38 -10.44 -12.33
CA VAL A 408 -12.31 -10.74 -11.23
C VAL A 408 -11.73 -10.25 -9.93
N LEU A 409 -12.49 -9.45 -9.18
CA LEU A 409 -12.14 -9.15 -7.79
C LEU A 409 -12.62 -10.30 -6.91
N LEU A 410 -11.69 -10.89 -6.16
CA LEU A 410 -11.98 -11.94 -5.18
C LEU A 410 -12.23 -11.34 -3.79
N SER A 411 -12.97 -12.07 -2.95
CA SER A 411 -13.19 -11.67 -1.55
C SER A 411 -11.93 -11.67 -0.69
N SER A 412 -10.82 -12.26 -1.17
CA SER A 412 -9.50 -12.09 -0.56
C SER A 412 -8.88 -10.71 -0.79
N GLY A 413 -9.41 -9.93 -1.74
CA GLY A 413 -8.84 -8.68 -2.24
C GLY A 413 -7.84 -8.86 -3.38
N ASP A 414 -7.58 -10.10 -3.83
CA ASP A 414 -6.76 -10.34 -5.02
C ASP A 414 -7.56 -10.03 -6.29
N TRP A 415 -6.88 -9.48 -7.29
CA TRP A 415 -7.45 -9.15 -8.60
C TRP A 415 -6.75 -9.92 -9.73
N PRO A 416 -7.15 -11.18 -9.99
CA PRO A 416 -6.63 -11.95 -11.11
C PRO A 416 -7.32 -11.66 -12.44
N LEU A 417 -6.52 -11.80 -13.51
CA LEU A 417 -7.01 -11.93 -14.87
C LEU A 417 -6.94 -13.37 -15.34
N ILE A 418 -8.06 -13.89 -15.83
CA ILE A 418 -8.16 -15.19 -16.47
C ILE A 418 -8.31 -15.00 -17.97
N LEU A 419 -7.41 -15.62 -18.74
CA LEU A 419 -7.42 -15.65 -20.20
C LEU A 419 -7.75 -17.07 -20.67
N ASN A 420 -8.89 -17.24 -21.34
CA ASN A 420 -9.37 -18.53 -21.87
C ASN A 420 -9.32 -19.68 -20.85
N GLY A 421 -9.66 -19.39 -19.58
CA GLY A 421 -9.66 -20.37 -18.50
C GLY A 421 -8.34 -20.55 -17.75
N GLN A 422 -7.26 -19.92 -18.21
CA GLN A 422 -5.96 -19.97 -17.53
C GLN A 422 -5.68 -18.64 -16.81
N SER A 423 -5.13 -18.71 -15.60
CA SER A 423 -4.66 -17.52 -14.90
C SER A 423 -3.50 -16.90 -15.68
N ALA A 424 -3.68 -15.64 -16.09
CA ALA A 424 -2.66 -14.87 -16.79
C ALA A 424 -1.73 -14.16 -15.79
N TRP A 425 -2.32 -13.47 -14.82
CA TRP A 425 -1.63 -12.78 -13.74
C TRP A 425 -2.60 -12.53 -12.57
N SER A 426 -2.05 -12.18 -11.41
CA SER A 426 -2.82 -11.75 -10.24
C SER A 426 -2.15 -10.55 -9.58
N ARG A 427 -2.93 -9.51 -9.31
CA ARG A 427 -2.48 -8.33 -8.56
C ARG A 427 -2.93 -8.42 -7.10
N PRO A 428 -2.02 -8.24 -6.12
CA PRO A 428 -2.35 -8.35 -4.70
C PRO A 428 -2.93 -7.03 -4.15
N GLU A 429 -4.05 -6.57 -4.71
CA GLU A 429 -4.69 -5.30 -4.31
C GLU A 429 -5.13 -5.31 -2.84
N ALA A 430 -5.28 -6.48 -2.21
CA ALA A 430 -5.50 -6.63 -0.77
C ALA A 430 -4.42 -5.95 0.11
N LEU A 431 -3.22 -5.73 -0.42
CA LEU A 431 -2.14 -5.05 0.30
C LEU A 431 -2.44 -3.56 0.56
N THR A 432 -3.36 -2.93 -0.16
CA THR A 432 -3.81 -1.55 0.15
C THR A 432 -4.64 -1.46 1.43
N LEU A 433 -5.03 -2.61 1.98
CA LEU A 433 -5.72 -2.74 3.26
C LEU A 433 -4.76 -3.08 4.41
N ALA A 434 -3.45 -2.93 4.20
CA ALA A 434 -2.42 -3.23 5.18
C ALA A 434 -2.51 -2.30 6.40
N ALA A 435 -2.89 -2.84 7.55
CA ALA A 435 -3.00 -2.07 8.78
C ALA A 435 -1.82 -2.30 9.74
N ASN A 436 -1.29 -3.53 9.78
CA ASN A 436 -0.17 -3.93 10.62
C ASN A 436 0.80 -4.84 9.85
N SER A 437 2.10 -4.70 10.07
CA SER A 437 3.09 -5.58 9.46
C SER A 437 4.26 -5.86 10.40
N VAL A 438 4.94 -6.99 10.20
CA VAL A 438 6.14 -7.35 10.95
C VAL A 438 7.07 -8.22 10.11
N PHE A 439 8.38 -8.07 10.31
CA PHE A 439 9.35 -9.03 9.81
C PHE A 439 9.33 -10.31 10.64
N ALA A 440 9.38 -11.45 9.96
CA ALA A 440 9.44 -12.75 10.60
C ALA A 440 10.56 -13.59 9.99
N ASP A 441 11.40 -14.16 10.86
CA ASP A 441 12.48 -15.03 10.44
C ASP A 441 11.94 -16.34 9.90
N LEU A 442 12.61 -16.89 8.89
CA LEU A 442 12.34 -18.25 8.44
C LEU A 442 12.89 -19.27 9.46
N PRO A 443 12.25 -20.45 9.58
CA PRO A 443 12.75 -21.50 10.47
C PRO A 443 14.18 -21.87 10.06
N GLN A 444 15.16 -21.50 10.89
CA GLN A 444 16.53 -21.91 10.67
C GLN A 444 16.63 -23.42 10.92
N GLY A 445 17.51 -24.11 10.18
CA GLY A 445 17.82 -25.51 10.46
C GLY A 445 18.50 -25.63 11.83
N GLU A 446 17.74 -25.63 12.92
CA GLU A 446 18.19 -25.57 14.32
C GLU A 446 19.04 -26.78 14.76
N ARG A 447 19.45 -27.67 13.86
CA ARG A 447 20.26 -28.85 14.19
C ARG A 447 21.59 -28.44 14.84
N LEU A 448 22.23 -27.38 14.37
CA LEU A 448 23.48 -26.89 14.93
C LEU A 448 23.24 -26.11 16.23
N ALA A 449 22.27 -25.19 16.25
CA ALA A 449 21.95 -24.41 17.44
C ALA A 449 21.52 -25.28 18.64
N ARG A 450 20.66 -26.29 18.41
CA ARG A 450 20.26 -27.26 19.47
C ARG A 450 21.44 -28.12 19.93
N ALA A 451 22.32 -28.52 19.01
CA ALA A 451 23.53 -29.25 19.35
C ALA A 451 24.46 -28.42 20.22
N LEU A 452 24.63 -27.13 19.90
CA LEU A 452 25.44 -26.19 20.68
C LEU A 452 24.83 -25.92 22.06
N ALA A 453 23.52 -25.68 22.14
CA ALA A 453 22.82 -25.49 23.42
C ALA A 453 22.89 -26.74 24.31
N PHE A 454 22.86 -27.93 23.72
CA PHE A 454 23.12 -29.17 24.45
C PHE A 454 24.57 -29.27 24.95
N GLU A 455 25.55 -28.92 24.11
CA GLU A 455 26.97 -28.90 24.47
C GLU A 455 27.28 -27.91 25.60
N GLU A 456 26.60 -26.76 25.63
CA GLU A 456 26.76 -25.71 26.65
C GLU A 456 26.30 -26.15 28.05
N HIS A 457 25.24 -26.95 28.13
CA HIS A 457 24.70 -27.45 29.41
C HIS A 457 25.17 -28.87 29.77
N ALA A 458 25.95 -29.52 28.91
CA ALA A 458 26.51 -30.85 29.15
C ALA A 458 27.84 -30.78 29.89
N SER A 459 28.21 -31.89 30.57
CA SER A 459 29.56 -32.01 31.12
C SER A 459 30.63 -32.01 30.02
N LEU A 460 31.82 -31.50 30.32
CA LEU A 460 32.94 -31.39 29.37
C LEU A 460 33.18 -32.67 28.54
N PRO A 461 33.23 -33.90 29.11
CA PRO A 461 33.45 -35.12 28.33
C PRO A 461 32.28 -35.45 27.39
N LYS A 462 31.04 -35.18 27.84
CA LYS A 462 29.82 -35.45 27.07
C LYS A 462 29.69 -34.48 25.90
N ALA A 463 30.00 -33.19 26.13
CA ALA A 463 30.06 -32.18 25.09
C ALA A 463 31.14 -32.51 24.04
N TYR A 464 32.33 -32.94 24.48
CA TYR A 464 33.41 -33.35 23.57
C TYR A 464 33.02 -34.55 22.70
N PHE A 465 32.48 -35.63 23.30
CA PHE A 465 32.04 -36.80 22.54
C PHE A 465 30.91 -36.46 21.57
N HIS A 466 29.93 -35.65 22.02
CA HIS A 466 28.85 -35.15 21.16
C HIS A 466 29.39 -34.37 19.96
N ARG A 467 30.37 -33.48 20.18
CA ARG A 467 31.05 -32.71 19.13
C ARG A 467 31.79 -33.60 18.14
N LEU A 468 32.53 -34.61 18.61
CA LEU A 468 33.25 -35.56 17.76
C LEU A 468 32.27 -36.32 16.85
N VAL A 469 31.20 -36.87 17.42
CA VAL A 469 30.15 -37.58 16.66
C VAL A 469 29.51 -36.66 15.62
N ARG A 470 29.23 -35.40 15.98
CA ARG A 470 28.72 -34.39 15.04
C ARG A 470 29.71 -34.13 13.90
N HIS A 471 30.99 -33.94 14.18
CA HIS A 471 32.01 -33.70 13.15
C HIS A 471 32.16 -34.91 12.21
N VAL A 472 32.17 -36.13 12.73
CA VAL A 472 32.20 -37.35 11.92
C VAL A 472 30.96 -37.43 11.03
N LYS A 473 29.78 -37.09 11.55
CA LYS A 473 28.53 -37.05 10.78
C LYS A 473 28.52 -35.95 9.72
N ASP A 474 29.10 -34.80 10.02
CA ASP A 474 29.25 -33.70 9.05
C ASP A 474 30.28 -34.06 7.96
N LEU A 475 31.33 -34.85 8.28
CA LEU A 475 32.34 -35.33 7.32
C LEU A 475 31.74 -36.22 6.23
N GLN A 476 30.61 -36.89 6.48
CA GLN A 476 29.86 -37.64 5.46
C GLN A 476 29.41 -36.75 4.28
N ARG A 477 29.31 -35.42 4.49
CA ARG A 477 28.97 -34.44 3.45
C ARG A 477 30.19 -33.89 2.70
N LEU A 478 31.41 -34.25 3.13
CA LEU A 478 32.64 -33.78 2.50
C LEU A 478 32.73 -34.19 1.02
N PRO A 479 32.40 -35.43 0.60
CA PRO A 479 32.49 -35.80 -0.81
C PRO A 479 31.61 -34.93 -1.72
N SER A 480 30.35 -34.69 -1.33
CA SER A 480 29.45 -33.82 -2.09
C SER A 480 29.92 -32.36 -2.08
N PHE A 481 30.44 -31.87 -0.95
CA PHE A 481 31.02 -30.53 -0.86
C PHE A 481 32.21 -30.37 -1.81
N VAL A 482 33.12 -31.33 -1.86
CA VAL A 482 34.31 -31.30 -2.73
C VAL A 482 33.91 -31.38 -4.20
N GLN A 483 32.91 -32.19 -4.55
CA GLN A 483 32.36 -32.26 -5.91
C GLN A 483 31.77 -30.92 -6.37
N GLU A 484 31.21 -30.14 -5.45
CA GLU A 484 30.65 -28.81 -5.73
C GLU A 484 31.68 -27.67 -5.69
N LEU A 485 32.92 -27.90 -5.24
CA LEU A 485 33.93 -26.83 -5.14
C LEU A 485 34.26 -26.18 -6.48
N PRO A 486 34.50 -26.92 -7.59
CA PRO A 486 34.81 -26.31 -8.88
C PRO A 486 33.69 -25.39 -9.37
N THR A 487 32.42 -25.81 -9.25
CA THR A 487 31.26 -25.02 -9.66
C THR A 487 31.07 -23.78 -8.78
N ARG A 488 31.27 -23.91 -7.46
CA ARG A 488 31.21 -22.78 -6.51
C ARG A 488 32.31 -21.75 -6.77
N ILE A 489 33.55 -22.20 -7.04
CA ILE A 489 34.67 -21.31 -7.36
C ILE A 489 34.41 -20.58 -8.68
N LEU A 490 33.97 -21.29 -9.72
CA LEU A 490 33.65 -20.71 -11.02
C LEU A 490 32.50 -19.69 -10.94
N ALA A 491 31.45 -20.02 -10.18
CA ALA A 491 30.32 -19.11 -9.92
C ALA A 491 30.77 -17.86 -9.13
N SER A 492 31.67 -18.02 -8.15
CA SER A 492 32.25 -16.92 -7.36
C SER A 492 33.09 -15.95 -8.20
N LEU A 493 33.78 -16.45 -9.24
CA LEU A 493 34.68 -15.68 -10.11
C LEU A 493 33.97 -14.99 -11.28
N THR A 494 32.84 -15.54 -11.76
CA THR A 494 32.12 -15.01 -12.92
C THR A 494 31.03 -14.00 -12.56
N SER A 495 30.81 -13.73 -11.27
CA SER A 495 29.78 -12.83 -10.72
C SER A 495 28.34 -13.10 -11.20
N LYS A 496 28.11 -14.16 -11.98
CA LYS A 496 26.79 -14.66 -12.39
C LYS A 496 26.30 -15.64 -11.34
N VAL A 497 25.81 -15.10 -10.23
CA VAL A 497 25.03 -15.90 -9.28
C VAL A 497 23.65 -16.07 -9.90
N ALA A 498 23.45 -17.15 -10.66
CA ALA A 498 22.09 -17.65 -10.84
C ALA A 498 21.69 -18.26 -9.48
N PRO A 499 20.61 -17.79 -8.83
CA PRO A 499 20.11 -18.48 -7.66
C PRO A 499 19.76 -19.91 -8.08
N PRO A 500 20.14 -20.94 -7.31
CA PRO A 500 19.72 -22.30 -7.59
C PRO A 500 18.18 -22.34 -7.61
N ALA A 501 17.61 -22.78 -8.72
CA ALA A 501 16.17 -22.99 -8.85
C ALA A 501 15.70 -23.93 -7.72
N GLY A 502 14.88 -23.41 -6.80
CA GLY A 502 14.31 -24.18 -5.68
C GLY A 502 14.78 -23.82 -4.27
N ALA A 503 15.57 -22.77 -4.07
CA ALA A 503 15.99 -22.30 -2.74
C ALA A 503 15.05 -21.23 -2.15
N THR A 504 13.79 -21.55 -1.82
CA THR A 504 12.79 -20.52 -1.42
C THR A 504 12.17 -20.73 -0.03
N THR A 505 12.77 -21.53 0.85
CA THR A 505 12.19 -21.78 2.21
C THR A 505 13.19 -21.73 3.36
N LYS A 506 14.45 -21.37 3.12
CA LYS A 506 15.49 -21.30 4.16
C LYS A 506 16.04 -19.88 4.28
N ALA A 507 16.26 -19.46 5.53
CA ALA A 507 17.00 -18.25 5.83
C ALA A 507 18.37 -18.27 5.15
N ASP A 508 18.78 -17.13 4.63
CA ASP A 508 20.12 -16.90 4.08
C ASP A 508 21.14 -16.69 5.22
N THR A 509 22.43 -16.71 4.88
CA THR A 509 23.50 -16.53 5.87
C THR A 509 23.58 -15.10 6.41
N PHE A 510 23.17 -14.11 5.62
CA PHE A 510 23.28 -12.70 5.97
C PHE A 510 22.00 -12.13 6.60
N GLY A 511 20.94 -12.93 6.71
CA GLY A 511 19.67 -12.53 7.32
C GLY A 511 18.86 -11.55 6.47
N PHE A 512 19.10 -11.52 5.16
CA PHE A 512 18.32 -10.72 4.21
C PHE A 512 16.99 -11.37 3.82
N HIS A 513 16.91 -12.70 3.91
CA HIS A 513 15.74 -13.49 3.55
C HIS A 513 14.84 -13.69 4.77
N LYS A 514 13.85 -12.82 4.87
CA LYS A 514 12.78 -12.85 5.86
C LYS A 514 11.42 -12.85 5.14
N ILE A 515 10.36 -13.19 5.86
CA ILE A 515 9.00 -12.99 5.39
C ILE A 515 8.43 -11.78 6.12
N VAL A 516 8.00 -10.77 5.38
CA VAL A 516 7.16 -9.71 5.95
C VAL A 516 5.74 -10.22 5.98
N VAL A 517 5.14 -10.26 7.16
CA VAL A 517 3.74 -10.65 7.32
C VAL A 517 2.90 -9.41 7.56
N VAL A 518 1.92 -9.23 6.68
CA VAL A 518 1.00 -8.10 6.66
C VAL A 518 -0.39 -8.59 7.08
N ALA A 519 -0.97 -7.95 8.09
CA ALA A 519 -2.37 -8.12 8.48
C ALA A 519 -3.21 -7.02 7.85
N THR A 520 -4.29 -7.43 7.19
CA THR A 520 -5.18 -6.54 6.46
C THR A 520 -6.51 -6.32 7.18
N GLU A 521 -7.17 -5.20 6.87
CA GLU A 521 -8.49 -4.83 7.41
C GLU A 521 -9.57 -5.86 7.06
N ASN A 522 -9.52 -6.46 5.85
CA ASN A 522 -10.45 -7.51 5.43
C ASN A 522 -10.16 -8.91 6.03
N GLY A 523 -9.38 -8.98 7.12
CA GLY A 523 -9.16 -10.21 7.87
C GLY A 523 -8.24 -11.23 7.20
N ARG A 524 -7.24 -10.77 6.44
CA ARG A 524 -6.24 -11.63 5.79
C ARG A 524 -4.86 -11.43 6.44
N LEU A 525 -4.04 -12.47 6.34
CA LEU A 525 -2.60 -12.42 6.58
C LEU A 525 -1.89 -12.73 5.27
N ILE A 526 -0.99 -11.85 4.85
CA ILE A 526 -0.26 -11.95 3.58
C ILE A 526 1.24 -12.01 3.89
N GLY A 527 1.92 -13.04 3.39
CA GLY A 527 3.37 -13.20 3.50
C GLY A 527 4.08 -12.72 2.24
N ILE A 528 5.04 -11.80 2.41
CA ILE A 528 5.87 -11.22 1.35
C ILE A 528 7.31 -11.65 1.55
N ASP A 529 7.93 -12.22 0.52
CA ASP A 529 9.32 -12.68 0.55
C ASP A 529 10.30 -11.55 0.18
N THR A 530 11.14 -11.15 1.13
CA THR A 530 12.11 -10.05 0.97
C THR A 530 13.30 -10.40 0.07
N ALA A 531 13.56 -11.68 -0.20
CA ALA A 531 14.67 -12.13 -1.04
C ALA A 531 14.24 -12.41 -2.48
N ASN A 532 12.96 -12.68 -2.71
CA ASN A 532 12.42 -13.00 -4.04
C ASN A 532 11.62 -11.82 -4.64
N GLY A 533 12.23 -10.64 -4.66
CA GLY A 533 11.66 -9.45 -5.27
C GLY A 533 10.32 -9.01 -4.68
N GLY A 534 10.07 -9.30 -3.40
CA GLY A 534 8.83 -8.93 -2.73
C GLY A 534 7.61 -9.75 -3.16
N ASN A 535 7.79 -10.94 -3.73
CA ASN A 535 6.66 -11.74 -4.17
C ASN A 535 5.77 -12.19 -3.00
N VAL A 536 4.45 -12.23 -3.22
CA VAL A 536 3.49 -12.75 -2.24
C VAL A 536 3.56 -14.28 -2.24
N THR A 537 4.05 -14.87 -1.15
CA THR A 537 4.24 -16.33 -1.02
C THR A 537 2.99 -17.05 -0.56
N TRP A 538 2.19 -16.40 0.29
CA TRP A 538 0.94 -16.96 0.80
C TRP A 538 -0.02 -15.85 1.22
N ASN A 539 -1.31 -16.13 1.09
CA ASN A 539 -2.40 -15.26 1.53
C ASN A 539 -3.44 -16.15 2.23
N VAL A 540 -3.64 -15.97 3.54
CA VAL A 540 -4.49 -16.83 4.37
C VAL A 540 -5.55 -16.03 5.16
N PRO A 541 -6.77 -16.55 5.34
CA PRO A 541 -7.78 -15.90 6.17
C PRO A 541 -7.44 -16.04 7.65
N VAL A 542 -7.70 -14.99 8.43
CA VAL A 542 -7.67 -15.08 9.89
C VAL A 542 -8.90 -15.90 10.34
N PRO A 543 -8.73 -16.92 11.21
CA PRO A 543 -9.85 -17.72 11.69
C PRO A 543 -10.88 -16.85 12.43
N ASN A 544 -12.17 -17.18 12.26
CA ASN A 544 -13.29 -16.46 12.87
C ASN A 544 -13.39 -14.97 12.48
N TYR A 545 -12.83 -14.57 11.34
CA TYR A 545 -13.11 -13.25 10.78
C TYR A 545 -14.62 -13.10 10.56
N VAL A 546 -15.17 -12.00 11.08
CA VAL A 546 -16.53 -11.55 10.82
C VAL A 546 -16.40 -10.17 10.21
N GLN A 547 -17.04 -9.97 9.07
CA GLN A 547 -17.14 -8.66 8.43
C GLN A 547 -18.17 -7.83 9.22
N ASP A 548 -17.73 -7.24 10.33
CA ASP A 548 -18.48 -6.36 11.21
C ASP A 548 -17.58 -5.18 11.62
N ASP A 549 -18.19 -4.04 11.95
CA ASP A 549 -17.50 -2.81 12.33
C ASP A 549 -16.66 -2.96 13.62
N ASN A 550 -16.92 -4.02 14.39
CA ASN A 550 -16.19 -4.37 15.61
C ASN A 550 -14.90 -5.18 15.37
N TRP A 551 -14.50 -5.42 14.11
CA TRP A 551 -13.26 -6.15 13.82
C TRP A 551 -12.02 -5.30 14.18
N GLU A 552 -11.29 -5.74 15.20
CA GLU A 552 -9.97 -5.19 15.51
C GLU A 552 -8.90 -5.83 14.60
N VAL A 553 -7.99 -5.04 14.06
CA VAL A 553 -6.88 -5.58 13.25
C VAL A 553 -5.97 -6.44 14.14
N PRO A 554 -5.58 -7.65 13.71
CA PRO A 554 -4.75 -8.53 14.53
C PRO A 554 -3.38 -7.93 14.87
N ALA A 555 -2.99 -8.07 16.14
CA ALA A 555 -1.63 -7.82 16.59
C ALA A 555 -0.72 -8.98 16.20
N LEU A 556 0.38 -8.66 15.52
CA LEU A 556 1.37 -9.63 15.06
C LEU A 556 2.58 -9.65 15.99
N ARG A 557 3.03 -10.85 16.38
CA ARG A 557 4.28 -11.05 17.14
C ARG A 557 5.09 -12.20 16.55
N PRO A 558 6.22 -11.91 15.87
CA PRO A 558 7.10 -12.96 15.37
C PRO A 558 7.79 -13.67 16.54
N THR A 559 8.24 -14.90 16.29
CA THR A 559 9.04 -15.68 17.24
C THR A 559 10.31 -16.17 16.55
N ALA A 560 11.38 -16.36 17.31
CA ALA A 560 12.68 -16.81 16.79
C ALA A 560 12.68 -18.21 16.13
N HIS A 561 11.57 -18.95 16.19
CA HIS A 561 11.45 -20.33 15.69
C HIS A 561 10.70 -20.42 14.35
N GLY A 562 10.59 -19.32 13.60
CA GLY A 562 9.86 -19.31 12.33
C GLY A 562 8.35 -19.45 12.47
N THR A 563 7.79 -18.96 13.57
CA THR A 563 6.34 -18.90 13.78
C THR A 563 5.89 -17.49 14.16
N ILE A 564 4.65 -17.15 13.84
CA ILE A 564 4.05 -15.85 14.14
C ILE A 564 2.83 -16.07 15.01
N ARG A 565 2.74 -15.33 16.11
CA ARG A 565 1.56 -15.27 16.95
C ARG A 565 0.67 -14.13 16.47
N VAL A 566 -0.60 -14.43 16.28
CA VAL A 566 -1.63 -13.51 15.80
C VAL A 566 -2.69 -13.43 16.88
N LYS A 567 -2.88 -12.24 17.44
CA LYS A 567 -3.83 -11.97 18.54
C LYS A 567 -4.87 -10.96 18.10
N ASN A 568 -6.13 -11.27 18.32
CA ASN A 568 -7.26 -10.38 18.11
C ASN A 568 -8.33 -10.61 19.19
N SER A 569 -9.36 -9.75 19.27
CA SER A 569 -10.58 -9.93 20.05
C SER A 569 -11.22 -11.31 19.85
N GLY A 570 -11.18 -11.85 18.62
CA GLY A 570 -11.70 -13.18 18.28
C GLY A 570 -10.85 -14.38 18.76
N GLY A 571 -9.61 -14.14 19.24
CA GLY A 571 -8.74 -15.18 19.79
C GLY A 571 -7.25 -15.04 19.44
N ASN A 572 -6.50 -16.07 19.79
CA ASN A 572 -5.05 -16.15 19.57
C ASN A 572 -4.68 -17.38 18.74
N TRP A 573 -3.85 -17.20 17.73
CA TRP A 573 -3.41 -18.26 16.82
C TRP A 573 -1.90 -18.22 16.58
N VAL A 574 -1.34 -19.35 16.17
CA VAL A 574 0.07 -19.47 15.79
C VAL A 574 0.16 -20.00 14.36
N PHE A 575 0.85 -19.26 13.50
CA PHE A 575 1.08 -19.59 12.10
C PHE A 575 2.55 -19.90 11.85
N GLU A 576 2.81 -20.80 10.90
CA GLU A 576 4.15 -21.02 10.35
C GLU A 576 4.53 -19.88 9.39
N THR A 577 5.72 -19.32 9.55
CA THR A 577 6.14 -18.12 8.80
C THR A 577 6.34 -18.40 7.30
N ALA A 578 6.94 -19.54 6.96
CA ALA A 578 7.28 -19.86 5.57
C ALA A 578 6.04 -20.14 4.69
N THR A 579 4.97 -20.68 5.26
CA THR A 579 3.82 -21.22 4.50
C THR A 579 2.49 -20.54 4.83
N GLY A 580 2.43 -19.75 5.90
CA GLY A 580 1.17 -19.21 6.42
C GLY A 580 0.24 -20.28 7.00
N LYS A 581 0.73 -21.52 7.21
CA LYS A 581 -0.10 -22.60 7.73
C LYS A 581 -0.45 -22.36 9.20
N LEU A 582 -1.73 -22.45 9.54
CA LEU A 582 -2.18 -22.44 10.93
C LEU A 582 -1.67 -23.70 11.65
N LEU A 583 -0.88 -23.52 12.70
CA LEU A 583 -0.31 -24.61 13.49
C LEU A 583 -1.21 -25.00 14.66
N ARG A 584 -1.68 -24.01 15.43
CA ARG A 584 -2.54 -24.23 16.60
C ARG A 584 -3.23 -22.94 17.06
N LYS A 585 -4.33 -23.10 17.79
CA LYS A 585 -4.88 -22.04 18.66
C LYS A 585 -3.95 -21.86 19.86
N ALA A 586 -3.55 -20.63 20.15
CA ALA A 586 -2.71 -20.33 21.32
C ALA A 586 -3.59 -20.13 22.55
N THR A 587 -3.17 -20.68 23.70
CA THR A 587 -3.68 -20.28 25.01
C THR A 587 -2.77 -19.19 25.58
N ASP A 588 -3.32 -18.17 26.25
CA ASP A 588 -2.56 -17.04 26.80
C ASP A 588 -1.50 -17.45 27.86
N LYS A 589 -1.42 -18.73 28.24
CA LYS A 589 -0.39 -19.25 29.15
C LYS A 589 0.96 -19.40 28.44
N ALA A 590 1.60 -18.28 28.12
CA ALA A 590 3.05 -18.28 28.01
C ALA A 590 3.63 -18.57 29.41
N LYS A 591 4.20 -19.76 29.63
CA LYS A 591 5.16 -19.95 30.71
C LYS A 591 6.39 -19.11 30.35
N VAL A 592 6.41 -17.85 30.76
CA VAL A 592 7.66 -17.09 30.86
C VAL A 592 8.47 -17.78 31.95
N LYS A 593 9.34 -18.71 31.53
CA LYS A 593 10.28 -19.35 32.43
C LYS A 593 11.36 -18.31 32.72
N GLY A 594 11.28 -17.74 33.93
CA GLY A 594 12.38 -17.03 34.59
C GLY A 594 12.71 -15.66 34.00
N GLU A 595 11.97 -14.63 34.42
CA GLU A 595 12.50 -13.31 34.81
C GLU A 595 11.32 -12.41 35.23
N THR A 596 11.42 -11.83 36.42
CA THR A 596 10.47 -10.87 37.01
C THR A 596 10.59 -9.51 36.32
N GLN A 597 10.21 -9.40 35.04
CA GLN A 597 10.13 -8.10 34.36
C GLN A 597 8.72 -7.51 34.54
N THR A 598 8.63 -6.38 35.23
CA THR A 598 7.39 -5.62 35.39
C THR A 598 7.13 -4.83 34.10
N THR A 599 6.13 -5.23 33.31
CA THR A 599 5.74 -4.51 32.10
C THR A 599 4.85 -3.32 32.45
N ILE A 600 5.14 -2.14 31.89
CA ILE A 600 4.24 -0.99 31.91
C ILE A 600 3.62 -0.82 30.52
N LYS A 601 2.29 -0.68 30.47
CA LYS A 601 1.53 -0.40 29.25
C LYS A 601 0.91 0.97 29.39
N TYR A 602 0.89 1.74 28.32
CA TYR A 602 0.18 3.01 28.29
C TYR A 602 -0.70 3.09 27.04
N ASN A 603 -1.80 3.82 27.16
CA ASN A 603 -2.66 4.12 26.03
C ASN A 603 -3.31 5.50 26.22
N ILE A 604 -3.76 6.06 25.10
CA ILE A 604 -4.59 7.26 25.10
C ILE A 604 -6.02 6.84 25.46
N THR A 605 -6.65 7.56 26.38
CA THR A 605 -8.08 7.47 26.69
C THR A 605 -8.57 8.90 26.93
N ASP A 606 -9.61 9.35 26.22
CA ASP A 606 -10.24 10.68 26.41
C ASP A 606 -9.23 11.85 26.46
N ASN A 607 -8.30 11.90 25.50
CA ASN A 607 -7.26 12.93 25.39
C ASN A 607 -6.26 12.97 26.57
N VAL A 608 -6.10 11.86 27.27
CA VAL A 608 -5.17 11.67 28.39
C VAL A 608 -4.35 10.40 28.14
N VAL A 609 -3.07 10.39 28.52
CA VAL A 609 -2.26 9.16 28.49
C VAL A 609 -2.24 8.55 29.87
N LEU A 610 -2.68 7.30 29.97
CA LEU A 610 -2.74 6.54 31.21
C LEU A 610 -1.72 5.41 31.18
N GLY A 611 -0.84 5.34 32.17
CA GLY A 611 0.10 4.24 32.37
C GLY A 611 -0.45 3.19 33.33
N TYR A 612 -0.25 1.91 33.03
CA TYR A 612 -0.74 0.77 33.81
C TYR A 612 0.39 -0.23 34.08
N MET A 613 0.38 -0.85 35.25
CA MET A 613 1.30 -1.93 35.60
C MET A 613 0.70 -3.29 35.25
N GLY A 614 1.40 -4.09 34.45
CA GLY A 614 1.01 -5.46 34.09
C GLY A 614 -0.01 -5.57 32.94
N GLU A 615 -0.53 -6.78 32.76
CA GLU A 615 -1.50 -7.09 31.69
C GLU A 615 -2.93 -6.64 32.02
N GLN A 616 -3.31 -6.67 33.30
CA GLN A 616 -4.63 -6.27 33.77
C GLN A 616 -4.61 -4.75 34.01
N LYS A 617 -5.27 -3.97 33.14
CA LYS A 617 -5.42 -2.51 33.25
C LYS A 617 -6.35 -2.13 34.42
N SER A 618 -6.01 -2.52 35.65
CA SER A 618 -6.88 -2.33 36.82
C SER A 618 -6.98 -0.87 37.25
N SER A 619 -5.83 -0.22 37.51
CA SER A 619 -5.75 1.20 37.89
C SER A 619 -4.53 1.86 37.25
N PRO A 620 -4.65 3.12 36.77
CA PRO A 620 -3.51 3.84 36.24
C PRO A 620 -2.50 4.16 37.36
N ILE A 621 -1.21 3.95 37.09
CA ILE A 621 -0.09 4.25 38.00
C ILE A 621 0.44 5.68 37.82
N TRP A 622 0.22 6.26 36.64
CA TRP A 622 0.49 7.67 36.34
C TRP A 622 -0.44 8.14 35.23
N THR A 623 -0.63 9.46 35.17
CA THR A 623 -1.50 10.12 34.21
C THR A 623 -0.78 11.33 33.62
N PHE A 624 -0.68 11.39 32.29
CA PHE A 624 -0.27 12.59 31.58
C PHE A 624 -1.51 13.26 30.98
N LYS A 625 -1.78 14.48 31.42
CA LYS A 625 -2.84 15.34 30.89
C LYS A 625 -2.17 16.51 30.15
N PRO A 626 -2.48 16.74 28.87
CA PRO A 626 -1.97 17.91 28.13
C PRO A 626 -2.58 19.20 28.69
N LYS A 627 -2.01 20.38 28.38
CA LYS A 627 -2.53 21.66 28.91
C LYS A 627 -3.93 21.95 28.35
N ASP A 628 -4.69 22.82 29.02
CA ASP A 628 -6.06 23.10 28.62
C ASP A 628 -6.12 23.65 27.18
N GLY A 629 -7.01 23.06 26.36
CA GLY A 629 -7.16 23.40 24.94
C GLY A 629 -6.25 22.61 23.99
N GLU A 630 -5.36 21.76 24.50
CA GLU A 630 -4.53 20.87 23.67
C GLU A 630 -5.22 19.52 23.39
N VAL A 631 -4.96 18.97 22.21
CA VAL A 631 -5.39 17.62 21.79
C VAL A 631 -4.17 16.78 21.43
N ILE A 632 -4.07 15.58 21.98
CA ILE A 632 -3.04 14.60 21.66
C ILE A 632 -3.25 14.07 20.24
N LEU A 633 -2.24 14.21 19.39
CA LEU A 633 -2.23 13.65 18.04
C LEU A 633 -1.61 12.26 17.99
N SER A 634 -0.46 12.07 18.65
CA SER A 634 0.29 10.82 18.55
C SER A 634 1.21 10.59 19.76
N ILE A 635 1.60 9.33 19.94
CA ILE A 635 2.65 8.90 20.86
C ILE A 635 3.66 8.08 20.06
N SER A 636 4.91 8.53 20.03
CA SER A 636 6.03 7.85 19.38
C SER A 636 6.98 7.28 20.44
N PRO A 637 6.91 5.98 20.75
CA PRO A 637 7.81 5.36 21.70
C PRO A 637 9.20 5.11 21.11
N ARG A 638 10.22 5.07 21.96
CA ARG A 638 11.53 4.54 21.56
C ARG A 638 11.38 3.09 21.10
N PRO A 639 12.00 2.68 19.98
CA PRO A 639 11.94 1.29 19.53
C PRO A 639 12.41 0.33 20.62
N ALA A 640 11.69 -0.78 20.81
CA ALA A 640 11.99 -1.75 21.88
C ALA A 640 13.36 -2.45 21.69
N GLN A 641 13.80 -2.60 20.44
CA GLN A 641 15.11 -3.14 20.07
C GLN A 641 15.97 -2.01 19.48
N ASP A 642 16.58 -1.22 20.36
CA ASP A 642 17.39 -0.06 19.99
C ASP A 642 18.74 -0.05 20.73
N PRO A 643 19.62 -1.04 20.43
CA PRO A 643 20.90 -1.20 21.12
C PRO A 643 21.82 0.01 20.87
N VAL A 644 22.65 0.32 21.87
CA VAL A 644 23.53 1.49 21.83
C VAL A 644 24.98 1.03 21.99
N ALA A 645 25.79 1.21 20.95
CA ALA A 645 27.18 0.77 20.95
C ALA A 645 28.11 1.68 21.77
N SER A 646 27.80 2.98 21.88
CA SER A 646 28.61 3.96 22.62
C SER A 646 27.76 4.83 23.53
N ILE A 647 28.18 4.92 24.80
CA ILE A 647 27.56 5.73 25.87
C ILE A 647 27.76 7.25 25.67
N GLY A 648 28.75 7.66 24.87
CA GLY A 648 29.10 9.07 24.70
C GLY A 648 29.67 9.38 23.32
N LYS A 649 29.76 10.67 23.01
CA LYS A 649 30.45 11.20 21.83
C LYS A 649 31.83 11.72 22.26
N VAL A 650 32.88 11.32 21.55
CA VAL A 650 34.24 11.82 21.78
C VAL A 650 34.40 13.15 21.03
N LEU A 651 34.81 14.19 21.74
CA LEU A 651 35.04 15.53 21.19
C LEU A 651 36.46 15.66 20.62
N GLY A 652 36.72 16.75 19.88
CA GLY A 652 38.02 16.99 19.24
C GLY A 652 39.20 17.13 20.23
N ASP A 653 38.94 17.42 21.51
CA ASP A 653 39.93 17.42 22.60
C ASP A 653 40.02 16.10 23.36
N ARG A 654 39.35 15.04 22.88
CA ARG A 654 39.29 13.70 23.50
C ARG A 654 38.47 13.63 24.79
N ARG A 655 37.77 14.69 25.17
CA ARG A 655 36.75 14.63 26.22
C ARG A 655 35.49 13.96 25.70
N VAL A 656 34.62 13.50 26.59
CA VAL A 656 33.41 12.75 26.24
C VAL A 656 32.16 13.51 26.63
N LEU A 657 31.25 13.71 25.67
CA LEU A 657 29.91 14.20 25.95
C LEU A 657 28.96 12.99 26.10
N TYR A 658 28.45 12.76 27.31
CA TYR A 658 27.64 11.57 27.64
C TYR A 658 26.20 11.70 27.15
N LYS A 659 25.72 10.67 26.46
CA LYS A 659 24.38 10.61 25.90
C LYS A 659 23.36 10.30 26.99
N TYR A 660 22.19 10.94 26.95
CA TYR A 660 21.09 10.57 27.84
C TYR A 660 20.38 9.32 27.32
N LEU A 661 20.65 8.16 27.94
CA LEU A 661 20.20 6.85 27.45
C LEU A 661 19.11 6.24 28.33
N ASN A 662 17.90 6.79 28.27
CA ASN A 662 16.73 6.18 28.90
C ASN A 662 16.03 5.20 27.93
N PRO A 663 15.87 3.90 28.26
CA PRO A 663 15.17 2.94 27.39
C PRO A 663 13.66 3.15 27.37
N ASN A 664 13.11 3.89 28.32
CA ASN A 664 11.67 4.04 28.55
C ASN A 664 11.11 5.36 28.00
N LEU A 665 11.75 5.96 26.99
CA LEU A 665 11.31 7.24 26.42
C LEU A 665 10.07 7.06 25.52
N ALA A 666 9.14 8.00 25.64
CA ALA A 666 8.05 8.19 24.70
C ALA A 666 7.86 9.67 24.40
N LEU A 667 7.62 9.99 23.13
CA LEU A 667 7.38 11.34 22.65
C LEU A 667 5.88 11.51 22.42
N ILE A 668 5.26 12.53 23.03
CA ILE A 668 3.85 12.86 22.86
C ILE A 668 3.75 14.15 22.07
N THR A 669 2.97 14.14 21.00
CA THR A 669 2.72 15.32 20.16
C THR A 669 1.30 15.80 20.38
N THR A 670 1.13 17.08 20.71
CA THR A 670 -0.19 17.71 20.95
C THR A 670 -0.33 18.99 20.13
N VAL A 671 -1.58 19.41 19.90
CA VAL A 671 -1.89 20.67 19.21
C VAL A 671 -2.99 21.44 19.90
N SER A 672 -2.89 22.76 19.91
CA SER A 672 -3.98 23.68 20.23
C SER A 672 -4.47 24.34 18.95
N ARG A 673 -5.70 24.00 18.54
CA ARG A 673 -6.33 24.55 17.32
C ARG A 673 -6.73 26.01 17.47
N GLU A 674 -7.01 26.45 18.69
CA GLU A 674 -7.39 27.84 18.99
C GLU A 674 -6.20 28.80 18.84
N THR A 675 -4.99 28.33 19.19
CA THR A 675 -3.77 29.14 19.19
C THR A 675 -2.81 28.80 18.05
N ASP A 676 -3.22 27.92 17.13
CA ASP A 676 -2.37 27.39 16.05
C ASP A 676 -0.96 26.99 16.57
N THR A 677 -0.92 26.26 17.68
CA THR A 677 0.35 25.90 18.36
C THR A 677 0.50 24.39 18.45
N ALA A 678 1.69 23.88 18.12
CA ALA A 678 2.07 22.48 18.31
C ALA A 678 3.03 22.34 19.49
N PHE A 679 2.84 21.28 20.29
CA PHE A 679 3.68 20.95 21.43
C PHE A 679 4.25 19.55 21.29
N VAL A 680 5.45 19.37 21.82
CA VAL A 680 6.13 18.09 21.87
C VAL A 680 6.62 17.86 23.30
N TYR A 681 6.18 16.76 23.90
CA TYR A 681 6.52 16.34 25.26
C TYR A 681 7.33 15.04 25.21
N LEU A 682 8.57 15.08 25.66
CA LEU A 682 9.33 13.84 25.93
C LEU A 682 9.02 13.40 27.35
N ILE A 683 8.48 12.18 27.49
CA ILE A 683 8.16 11.60 28.80
C ILE A 683 8.97 10.33 29.08
N ASP A 684 9.16 10.04 30.36
CA ASP A 684 9.54 8.72 30.83
C ASP A 684 8.28 7.86 31.01
N SER A 685 8.10 6.84 30.18
CA SER A 685 6.91 5.98 30.16
C SER A 685 6.76 5.06 31.38
N VAL A 686 7.76 4.97 32.25
CA VAL A 686 7.69 4.23 33.51
C VAL A 686 7.13 5.11 34.63
N SER A 687 7.67 6.32 34.78
CA SER A 687 7.30 7.26 35.85
C SER A 687 6.18 8.23 35.50
N GLY A 688 5.98 8.52 34.21
CA GLY A 688 5.07 9.57 33.73
C GLY A 688 5.68 10.99 33.76
N ASN A 689 6.95 11.14 34.16
CA ASN A 689 7.60 12.45 34.25
C ASN A 689 7.85 13.06 32.86
N VAL A 690 7.56 14.35 32.70
CA VAL A 690 7.93 15.13 31.53
C VAL A 690 9.40 15.54 31.65
N LEU A 691 10.22 15.08 30.71
CA LEU A 691 11.67 15.29 30.67
C LEU A 691 12.05 16.49 29.80
N HIS A 692 11.28 16.78 28.76
CA HIS A 692 11.47 17.91 27.86
C HIS A 692 10.13 18.35 27.27
N GLU A 693 9.96 19.65 27.08
CA GLU A 693 8.81 20.27 26.44
C GLU A 693 9.30 21.31 25.41
N ALA A 694 8.68 21.32 24.23
CA ALA A 694 8.85 22.36 23.21
C ALA A 694 7.48 22.81 22.67
N ALA A 695 7.36 24.10 22.32
CA ALA A 695 6.15 24.71 21.78
C ALA A 695 6.45 25.57 20.55
N HIS A 696 5.66 25.40 19.48
CA HIS A 696 5.81 26.08 18.20
C HIS A 696 4.51 26.78 17.81
N ARG A 697 4.55 28.10 17.65
CA ARG A 697 3.37 28.92 17.31
C ARG A 697 3.24 29.11 15.80
N GLY A 698 2.01 29.32 15.33
CA GLY A 698 1.72 29.55 13.92
C GLY A 698 1.84 28.29 13.08
N VAL A 699 1.58 27.13 13.67
CA VAL A 699 1.61 25.81 13.01
C VAL A 699 0.24 25.54 12.38
N ASP A 700 0.23 25.05 11.15
CA ASP A 700 -0.99 24.53 10.52
C ASP A 700 -1.33 23.17 11.15
N THR A 701 -2.18 23.19 12.17
CA THR A 701 -2.58 22.00 12.95
C THR A 701 -3.43 21.00 12.16
N THR A 702 -3.80 21.30 10.91
CA THR A 702 -4.51 20.38 10.00
C THR A 702 -3.55 19.48 9.21
N ARG A 703 -2.26 19.83 9.21
CA ARG A 703 -1.20 19.14 8.49
C ARG A 703 -0.51 18.08 9.38
N PRO A 704 -0.02 16.96 8.80
CA PRO A 704 0.84 16.01 9.49
C PRO A 704 1.93 16.63 10.39
N ILE A 705 2.03 16.11 11.61
CA ILE A 705 3.14 16.38 12.54
C ILE A 705 3.80 15.05 12.83
N ALA A 706 4.75 14.66 11.97
CA ALA A 706 5.51 13.43 12.13
C ALA A 706 6.54 13.60 13.25
N SER A 707 6.69 12.59 14.11
CA SER A 707 7.58 12.65 15.28
C SER A 707 8.16 11.28 15.61
N ILE A 708 9.42 11.24 16.03
CA ILE A 708 10.13 10.01 16.40
C ILE A 708 11.16 10.28 17.50
N VAL A 709 11.44 9.27 18.31
CA VAL A 709 12.52 9.24 19.30
C VAL A 709 13.32 7.95 19.13
N SER A 710 14.64 8.03 19.17
CA SER A 710 15.54 6.88 19.11
C SER A 710 16.84 7.21 19.83
N GLU A 711 17.46 6.21 20.43
CA GLU A 711 18.72 6.35 21.17
C GLU A 711 18.66 7.48 22.21
N ASN A 712 19.28 8.61 21.89
CA ASN A 712 19.40 9.82 22.69
C ASN A 712 18.93 11.06 21.92
N TRP A 713 18.13 10.91 20.86
CA TRP A 713 17.66 12.03 20.06
C TRP A 713 16.18 11.90 19.74
N LEU A 714 15.57 13.03 19.46
CA LEU A 714 14.20 13.13 18.96
C LEU A 714 14.18 14.02 17.73
N CYS A 715 13.22 13.74 16.85
CA CYS A 715 13.01 14.50 15.65
C CYS A 715 11.52 14.64 15.39
N TYR A 716 11.10 15.81 14.93
CA TYR A 716 9.72 16.05 14.54
C TYR A 716 9.64 17.12 13.45
N SER A 717 8.59 17.09 12.65
CA SER A 717 8.33 18.04 11.58
C SER A 717 6.96 18.67 11.70
N PHE A 718 6.82 19.90 11.23
CA PHE A 718 5.53 20.61 11.17
C PHE A 718 5.54 21.65 10.06
N THR A 719 4.35 22.10 9.66
CA THR A 719 4.16 23.10 8.61
C THR A 719 3.67 24.41 9.22
N LEU A 720 4.27 25.54 8.85
CA LEU A 720 3.79 26.85 9.32
C LEU A 720 2.55 27.32 8.52
N LYS A 721 1.57 27.86 9.24
CA LYS A 721 0.34 28.45 8.70
C LYS A 721 0.64 29.80 8.05
N SER A 722 -0.02 30.09 6.92
CA SER A 722 0.09 31.38 6.24
C SER A 722 -0.83 32.42 6.89
N GLY A 723 -0.32 33.59 7.27
CA GLY A 723 -1.17 34.78 7.54
C GLY A 723 -1.16 35.42 8.94
N GLY A 724 -0.05 35.42 9.68
CA GLY A 724 0.10 36.23 10.90
C GLY A 724 1.08 37.41 10.73
N LEU A 725 0.81 38.55 11.38
CA LEU A 725 1.63 39.79 11.39
C LEU A 725 3.08 39.62 11.88
N ALA A 726 3.52 38.41 12.27
CA ALA A 726 4.83 38.14 12.88
C ALA A 726 5.69 37.06 12.19
N THR A 727 5.19 36.33 11.19
CA THR A 727 5.98 35.33 10.44
C THR A 727 5.71 35.46 8.94
N SER A 728 6.70 35.97 8.20
CA SER A 728 6.61 36.21 6.75
C SER A 728 6.93 34.98 5.88
N SER A 729 7.34 33.85 6.49
CA SER A 729 7.74 32.64 5.75
C SER A 729 6.77 31.49 5.99
N ARG A 730 6.07 31.08 4.94
CA ARG A 730 5.40 29.77 4.85
C ARG A 730 6.47 28.72 4.56
N GLY A 731 6.38 27.55 5.18
CA GLY A 731 7.34 26.48 4.92
C GLY A 731 7.22 25.30 5.87
N ASN A 732 7.85 24.20 5.47
CA ASN A 732 7.95 22.97 6.23
C ASN A 732 9.21 23.04 7.11
N HIS A 733 9.07 22.66 8.37
CA HIS A 733 10.16 22.66 9.35
C HIS A 733 10.45 21.25 9.85
N LEU A 734 11.73 20.96 10.03
CA LEU A 734 12.23 19.78 10.71
C LEU A 734 13.03 20.24 11.94
N VAL A 735 12.70 19.74 13.12
CA VAL A 735 13.46 19.98 14.33
C VAL A 735 14.17 18.70 14.72
N PHE A 736 15.46 18.79 14.97
CA PHE A 736 16.28 17.69 15.47
C PHE A 736 16.89 18.10 16.80
N SER A 737 16.68 17.26 17.81
CA SER A 737 17.14 17.52 19.17
C SER A 737 17.91 16.33 19.71
N GLU A 738 19.08 16.59 20.28
CA GLU A 738 19.91 15.58 20.93
C GLU A 738 19.90 15.78 22.46
N LEU A 739 19.80 14.66 23.17
CA LEU A 739 19.67 14.56 24.61
C LEU A 739 21.03 14.10 25.20
N MET A 740 21.61 14.94 26.05
CA MET A 740 22.87 14.67 26.75
C MET A 740 22.62 14.60 28.26
N GLU A 741 23.46 13.88 29.00
CA GLU A 741 23.38 13.83 30.47
C GLU A 741 23.74 15.20 31.09
N SER A 742 24.63 15.96 30.43
CA SER A 742 25.08 17.29 30.83
C SER A 742 25.45 18.14 29.60
N SER A 743 25.52 19.46 29.79
CA SER A 743 26.09 20.39 28.81
C SER A 743 27.63 20.37 28.79
N LEU A 744 28.24 19.87 29.86
CA LEU A 744 29.68 19.87 30.06
C LEU A 744 30.31 18.54 29.59
N PRO A 745 31.48 18.59 28.90
CA PRO A 745 32.25 17.39 28.61
C PRO A 745 32.78 16.72 29.90
N ASP A 746 32.93 15.40 29.86
CA ASP A 746 33.33 14.51 30.97
C ASP A 746 32.44 14.61 32.22
N ASP A 747 31.20 15.07 32.06
CA ASP A 747 30.22 15.19 33.14
C ASP A 747 28.97 14.34 32.85
N ARG A 748 28.61 13.51 33.84
CA ARG A 748 27.43 12.62 33.80
C ARG A 748 26.19 13.21 34.46
N GLY A 749 26.25 14.49 34.84
CA GLY A 749 25.15 15.20 35.45
C GLY A 749 24.61 14.48 36.69
N ALA A 750 23.28 14.37 36.79
CA ALA A 750 22.62 13.73 37.94
C ALA A 750 22.90 12.22 38.08
N LEU A 751 23.31 11.54 36.99
CA LEU A 751 23.64 10.11 37.01
C LEU A 751 24.98 9.82 37.69
N GLY A 752 25.89 10.80 37.73
CA GLY A 752 27.19 10.67 38.40
C GLY A 752 27.94 9.39 38.02
N ALA A 753 28.47 8.68 39.03
CA ALA A 753 29.21 7.44 38.85
C ALA A 753 28.32 6.18 38.73
N SER A 754 26.99 6.32 38.63
CA SER A 754 26.09 5.17 38.60
C SER A 754 26.29 4.32 37.34
N ALA A 755 26.50 3.02 37.54
CA ALA A 755 26.55 2.05 36.45
C ALA A 755 25.17 1.69 35.88
N ASN A 756 24.11 1.84 36.70
CA ASN A 756 22.75 1.45 36.34
C ASN A 756 21.84 2.67 36.21
N TYR A 757 20.93 2.62 35.24
CA TYR A 757 19.84 3.58 35.09
C TYR A 757 18.56 3.06 35.76
N SER A 758 17.82 3.92 36.45
CA SER A 758 16.50 3.61 37.00
C SER A 758 15.58 4.81 36.88
N SER A 759 14.43 4.63 36.23
CA SER A 759 13.37 5.64 36.13
C SER A 759 12.72 5.97 37.48
N LEU A 760 12.80 5.07 38.47
CA LEU A 760 12.14 5.20 39.78
C LEU A 760 13.10 5.49 40.94
N GLN A 761 14.36 5.12 40.79
CA GLN A 761 15.40 5.28 41.82
C GLN A 761 16.66 5.92 41.22
N PRO A 762 16.61 7.22 40.90
CA PRO A 762 17.77 7.92 40.36
C PRO A 762 18.91 8.01 41.40
N SER A 763 20.15 8.03 40.95
CA SER A 763 21.37 7.83 41.74
C SER A 763 21.69 8.87 42.81
N ASN A 764 20.85 9.89 43.00
CA ASN A 764 20.95 10.90 44.08
C ASN A 764 19.56 11.43 44.52
N GLY A 765 18.48 10.69 44.27
CA GLY A 765 17.10 11.15 44.56
C GLY A 765 16.55 12.24 43.63
N VAL A 766 17.38 12.81 42.76
CA VAL A 766 16.97 13.75 41.70
C VAL A 766 16.88 13.00 40.37
N ALA A 767 15.69 12.92 39.78
CA ALA A 767 15.54 12.38 38.44
C ALA A 767 16.29 13.28 37.45
N GLY A 768 17.38 12.79 36.86
CA GLY A 768 18.18 13.56 35.91
C GLY A 768 17.35 13.90 34.67
N SER A 769 17.07 15.18 34.48
CA SER A 769 16.50 15.69 33.23
C SER A 769 17.61 15.84 32.19
N PRO A 770 17.37 15.50 30.92
CA PRO A 770 18.39 15.63 29.88
C PRO A 770 18.72 17.10 29.60
N HIS A 771 19.98 17.37 29.26
CA HIS A 771 20.36 18.60 28.57
C HIS A 771 20.06 18.45 27.07
N VAL A 772 19.21 19.33 26.54
CA VAL A 772 18.68 19.20 25.17
C VAL A 772 19.28 20.26 24.26
N ASN A 773 20.02 19.83 23.24
CA ASN A 773 20.51 20.69 22.16
C ASN A 773 19.60 20.53 20.94
N SER A 774 19.09 21.63 20.38
CA SER A 774 18.14 21.58 19.27
C SER A 774 18.53 22.53 18.14
N LEU A 775 18.35 22.09 16.90
CA LEU A 775 18.35 22.94 15.70
C LEU A 775 17.09 22.67 14.88
N SER A 776 16.65 23.68 14.17
CA SER A 776 15.54 23.60 13.21
C SER A 776 16.06 23.76 11.79
N TYR A 777 15.37 23.18 10.82
CA TYR A 777 15.71 23.24 9.41
C TYR A 777 14.44 23.52 8.61
N HIS A 778 14.53 24.38 7.61
CA HIS A 778 13.54 24.47 6.53
C HIS A 778 13.78 23.33 5.55
N ILE A 779 12.73 22.55 5.28
CA ILE A 779 12.77 21.43 4.35
C ILE A 779 11.87 21.71 3.13
N PRO A 780 12.17 21.13 1.96
CA PRO A 780 11.47 21.46 0.72
C PRO A 780 10.02 20.97 0.69
N GLU A 781 9.72 19.89 1.41
CA GLU A 781 8.44 19.17 1.35
C GLU A 781 7.96 18.77 2.75
N GLU A 782 6.65 18.58 2.90
CA GLU A 782 6.02 18.06 4.10
C GLU A 782 6.45 16.61 4.38
N ILE A 783 6.57 16.22 5.65
CA ILE A 783 6.88 14.84 6.05
C ILE A 783 5.64 14.24 6.71
N SER A 784 5.12 13.15 6.14
CA SER A 784 3.94 12.47 6.67
C SER A 784 4.28 11.41 7.74
N HIS A 785 5.45 10.77 7.64
CA HIS A 785 5.87 9.70 8.53
C HIS A 785 7.40 9.68 8.70
N MET A 786 7.86 9.20 9.86
CA MET A 786 9.27 9.03 10.18
C MET A 786 9.55 7.64 10.73
N ALA A 787 10.68 7.05 10.33
CA ALA A 787 11.20 5.80 10.85
C ALA A 787 12.73 5.85 11.00
N VAL A 788 13.31 4.92 11.75
CA VAL A 788 14.76 4.85 11.97
C VAL A 788 15.29 3.46 11.59
N SER A 789 16.44 3.42 10.93
CA SER A 789 17.14 2.16 10.64
C SER A 789 17.55 1.45 11.93
N GLN A 790 17.38 0.13 12.00
CA GLN A 790 17.78 -0.69 13.14
C GLN A 790 18.82 -1.74 12.74
N THR A 791 19.85 -1.90 13.56
CA THR A 791 20.90 -2.93 13.42
C THR A 791 21.10 -3.66 14.73
N ARG A 792 21.76 -4.83 14.67
CA ARG A 792 21.80 -5.78 15.77
C ARG A 792 22.54 -5.25 17.00
N GLN A 793 23.55 -4.43 16.81
CA GLN A 793 24.41 -3.89 17.88
C GLN A 793 24.37 -2.36 17.97
N GLY A 794 23.77 -1.68 16.98
CA GLY A 794 23.70 -0.22 16.95
C GLY A 794 25.07 0.44 16.77
N ILE A 795 25.98 -0.23 16.05
CA ILE A 795 27.34 0.26 15.74
C ILE A 795 27.32 1.17 14.52
N THR A 796 26.64 0.76 13.44
CA THR A 796 26.47 1.64 12.27
C THR A 796 25.71 2.90 12.69
N SER A 797 26.02 4.02 12.03
CA SER A 797 25.21 5.23 12.17
C SER A 797 23.74 4.93 11.89
N ARG A 798 22.83 5.51 12.69
CA ARG A 798 21.40 5.45 12.39
C ARG A 798 21.08 6.36 11.19
N MET A 799 20.06 6.00 10.43
CA MET A 799 19.49 6.79 9.33
C MET A 799 18.03 7.11 9.65
N LEU A 800 17.67 8.38 9.57
CA LEU A 800 16.29 8.84 9.71
C LEU A 800 15.60 8.73 8.34
N MET A 801 14.62 7.85 8.21
CA MET A 801 13.80 7.73 7.01
C MET A 801 12.56 8.59 7.15
N VAL A 802 12.28 9.39 6.12
CA VAL A 802 11.13 10.30 6.07
C VAL A 802 10.31 10.00 4.81
N THR A 803 8.99 9.98 4.97
CA THR A 803 8.05 9.82 3.86
C THR A 803 7.60 11.18 3.35
N LEU A 804 7.71 11.38 2.04
CA LEU A 804 7.40 12.60 1.32
C LEU A 804 6.16 12.38 0.43
N PRO A 805 4.98 12.91 0.80
CA PRO A 805 3.71 12.61 0.14
C PRO A 805 3.49 13.37 -1.18
N GLU A 806 4.05 14.55 -1.38
CA GLU A 806 3.93 15.32 -2.63
C GLU A 806 4.82 14.74 -3.74
N SER A 807 6.03 14.29 -3.41
CA SER A 807 6.97 13.65 -4.35
C SER A 807 6.86 12.13 -4.40
N ASN A 808 5.92 11.52 -3.66
CA ASN A 808 5.71 10.07 -3.56
C ASN A 808 7.01 9.29 -3.31
N SER A 809 7.79 9.74 -2.32
CA SER A 809 9.17 9.29 -2.11
C SER A 809 9.52 9.02 -0.65
N ILE A 810 10.58 8.23 -0.46
CA ILE A 810 11.15 7.95 0.86
C ILE A 810 12.61 8.39 0.84
N VAL A 811 12.96 9.28 1.76
CA VAL A 811 14.31 9.85 1.86
C VAL A 811 14.99 9.36 3.14
N GLY A 812 16.21 8.83 3.01
CA GLY A 812 17.06 8.44 4.13
C GLY A 812 18.04 9.54 4.50
N LEU A 813 17.73 10.33 5.53
CA LEU A 813 18.55 11.42 6.04
C LEU A 813 19.71 10.90 6.90
N PRO A 814 20.98 11.21 6.54
CA PRO A 814 22.13 10.90 7.39
C PRO A 814 22.14 11.81 8.63
N LEU A 815 22.29 11.22 9.82
CA LEU A 815 22.25 11.98 11.07
C LEU A 815 23.38 13.02 11.21
N GLY A 816 24.53 12.81 10.54
CA GLY A 816 25.63 13.79 10.56
C GLY A 816 25.22 15.17 10.00
N VAL A 817 24.25 15.21 9.09
CA VAL A 817 23.71 16.47 8.55
C VAL A 817 22.75 17.14 9.54
N LEU A 818 22.17 16.39 10.47
CA LEU A 818 21.18 16.89 11.43
C LEU A 818 21.79 17.24 12.80
N ASP A 819 23.09 17.02 13.02
CA ASP A 819 23.74 17.20 14.33
C ASP A 819 23.49 18.63 14.89
N PRO A 820 22.85 18.78 16.07
CA PRO A 820 22.49 20.08 16.61
C PRO A 820 23.69 20.88 17.13
N ARG A 821 24.90 20.31 17.14
CA ARG A 821 26.15 20.98 17.53
C ARG A 821 26.82 21.73 16.37
N ARG A 822 26.25 21.66 15.16
CA ARG A 822 26.75 22.40 13.99
C ARG A 822 26.83 23.90 14.28
N PRO A 823 27.99 24.56 14.06
CA PRO A 823 28.16 25.96 14.41
C PRO A 823 27.22 26.91 13.67
N VAL A 824 26.50 27.74 14.43
CA VAL A 824 25.56 28.74 13.91
C VAL A 824 26.29 30.05 13.63
N GLY A 825 26.14 30.59 12.43
CA GLY A 825 26.68 31.91 12.06
C GLY A 825 28.21 31.98 11.87
N ARG A 826 28.93 30.86 11.99
CA ARG A 826 30.39 30.78 11.80
C ARG A 826 30.80 29.45 11.18
N ASP A 827 32.03 29.41 10.67
CA ASP A 827 32.65 28.16 10.23
C ASP A 827 33.12 27.31 11.43
N PRO A 828 33.22 25.98 11.26
CA PRO A 828 33.69 25.09 12.32
C PRO A 828 35.19 25.30 12.60
N THR A 829 35.53 25.25 13.88
CA THR A 829 36.93 25.23 14.36
C THR A 829 37.62 23.92 13.95
N ALA A 830 38.96 23.87 14.02
CA ALA A 830 39.71 22.66 13.68
C ALA A 830 39.29 21.43 14.52
N MET A 831 38.93 21.65 15.78
CA MET A 831 38.44 20.60 16.67
C MET A 831 37.04 20.11 16.26
N GLU A 832 36.11 21.01 15.98
CA GLU A 832 34.78 20.66 15.49
C GLU A 832 34.85 19.95 14.12
N GLN A 833 35.75 20.38 13.23
CA GLN A 833 36.00 19.70 11.96
C GLN A 833 36.53 18.28 12.15
N SER A 834 37.38 18.05 13.17
CA SER A 834 37.87 16.70 13.49
C SER A 834 36.78 15.76 13.99
N GLU A 835 35.67 16.32 14.51
CA GLU A 835 34.45 15.58 14.87
C GLU A 835 33.50 15.37 13.68
N GLY A 836 33.82 15.94 12.50
CA GLY A 836 32.97 15.91 11.32
C GLY A 836 31.87 16.97 11.29
N LEU A 837 31.92 17.97 12.17
CA LEU A 837 30.93 19.05 12.18
C LEU A 837 31.19 20.06 11.06
N ASN A 838 30.12 20.45 10.39
CA ASN A 838 30.10 21.51 9.38
C ASN A 838 29.24 22.69 9.85
N ARG A 839 29.42 23.84 9.20
CA ARG A 839 28.60 25.04 9.46
C ARG A 839 27.12 24.72 9.32
N TYR A 840 26.30 25.19 10.27
CA TYR A 840 24.85 25.06 10.21
C TYR A 840 24.30 25.85 9.02
N THR A 841 23.42 25.20 8.26
CA THR A 841 22.66 25.81 7.16
C THR A 841 21.18 25.59 7.46
N PRO A 842 20.38 26.67 7.59
CA PRO A 842 18.99 26.56 8.00
C PRO A 842 18.10 25.91 6.93
N VAL A 843 18.49 25.94 5.66
CA VAL A 843 17.76 25.25 4.58
C VAL A 843 18.42 23.90 4.35
N LEU A 844 17.65 22.82 4.51
CA LEU A 844 18.06 21.45 4.25
C LEU A 844 17.41 20.96 2.96
N GLU A 845 18.16 21.03 1.87
CA GLU A 845 17.74 20.40 0.61
C GLU A 845 18.00 18.89 0.67
N PHE A 846 17.09 18.10 0.12
CA PHE A 846 17.26 16.66 0.05
C PHE A 846 18.12 16.29 -1.16
N HIS A 847 19.28 15.72 -0.89
CA HIS A 847 20.17 15.29 -1.95
C HIS A 847 19.56 14.11 -2.73
N PRO A 848 19.62 14.07 -4.07
CA PRO A 848 19.03 12.98 -4.87
C PRO A 848 19.50 11.57 -4.49
N GLN A 849 20.71 11.41 -3.96
CA GLN A 849 21.24 10.12 -3.49
C GLN A 849 20.56 9.61 -2.21
N TRP A 850 19.84 10.46 -1.47
CA TRP A 850 19.14 10.06 -0.25
C TRP A 850 17.77 9.43 -0.55
N TYR A 851 17.26 9.53 -1.78
CA TYR A 851 16.00 8.93 -2.19
C TYR A 851 16.15 7.41 -2.35
N LEU A 852 15.51 6.66 -1.46
CA LEU A 852 15.63 5.19 -1.41
C LEU A 852 14.88 4.52 -2.56
N ASN A 853 13.82 5.15 -3.05
CA ASN A 853 12.92 4.65 -4.09
C ASN A 853 13.33 5.03 -5.51
N HIS A 854 14.38 5.84 -5.71
CA HIS A 854 14.89 6.27 -7.02
C HIS A 854 13.80 6.73 -8.00
N LYS A 855 13.51 5.97 -9.06
CA LYS A 855 12.47 6.26 -10.07
C LYS A 855 11.10 5.67 -9.74
N ARG A 856 10.98 4.87 -8.69
CA ARG A 856 9.69 4.26 -8.30
C ARG A 856 8.89 5.30 -7.54
N GLU A 857 7.69 5.59 -8.01
CA GLU A 857 6.78 6.47 -7.29
C GLU A 857 6.03 5.63 -6.25
N VAL A 858 6.30 5.87 -4.97
CA VAL A 858 5.74 5.10 -3.85
C VAL A 858 4.60 5.92 -3.25
N PHE A 859 3.39 5.65 -3.69
CA PHE A 859 2.22 6.44 -3.31
C PHE A 859 1.69 6.03 -1.93
N GLY A 860 1.25 7.02 -1.15
CA GLY A 860 0.43 6.83 0.04
C GLY A 860 1.04 5.91 1.10
N ILE A 861 2.33 6.07 1.42
CA ILE A 861 2.98 5.31 2.50
C ILE A 861 2.52 5.84 3.85
N ASP A 862 1.93 4.96 4.66
CA ASP A 862 1.44 5.29 6.00
C ASP A 862 2.48 4.96 7.07
N LYS A 863 3.21 3.85 6.91
CA LYS A 863 4.15 3.34 7.91
C LYS A 863 5.39 2.73 7.25
N ILE A 864 6.53 2.90 7.93
CA ILE A 864 7.79 2.24 7.60
C ILE A 864 8.23 1.43 8.81
N ILE A 865 8.49 0.13 8.62
CA ILE A 865 9.11 -0.74 9.62
C ILE A 865 10.51 -1.13 9.18
N THR A 866 11.38 -1.33 10.17
CA THR A 866 12.78 -1.70 9.97
C THR A 866 13.13 -2.91 10.80
N GLU A 867 14.09 -3.68 10.31
CA GLU A 867 14.54 -4.90 10.98
C GLU A 867 16.04 -5.10 10.76
N PRO A 868 16.81 -5.48 11.79
CA PRO A 868 18.22 -5.78 11.63
C PRO A 868 18.46 -7.01 10.75
N ALA A 869 19.44 -6.91 9.85
CA ALA A 869 20.04 -8.07 9.21
C ALA A 869 20.99 -8.79 10.20
N VAL A 870 21.55 -9.95 9.80
CA VAL A 870 22.64 -10.57 10.57
C VAL A 870 23.92 -9.73 10.49
N LEU A 871 24.10 -9.03 9.38
CA LEU A 871 25.16 -8.05 9.15
C LEU A 871 24.85 -6.74 9.87
N GLU A 872 25.85 -6.21 10.57
CA GLU A 872 25.71 -4.99 11.37
C GLU A 872 25.67 -3.73 10.50
N SER A 873 26.18 -3.79 9.27
CA SER A 873 26.12 -2.66 8.34
C SER A 873 24.73 -2.43 7.74
N THR A 874 23.83 -3.41 7.81
CA THR A 874 22.62 -3.46 6.97
C THR A 874 21.32 -3.51 7.79
N SER A 875 20.35 -2.68 7.41
CA SER A 875 18.99 -2.69 7.92
C SER A 875 17.99 -2.98 6.79
N LEU A 876 17.03 -3.86 7.04
CA LEU A 876 15.92 -4.12 6.12
C LEU A 876 14.84 -3.06 6.33
N VAL A 877 14.26 -2.58 5.23
CA VAL A 877 13.22 -1.53 5.24
C VAL A 877 11.99 -2.06 4.51
N PHE A 878 10.83 -1.91 5.14
CA PHE A 878 9.54 -2.22 4.52
C PHE A 878 8.55 -1.09 4.79
N ALA A 879 8.14 -0.42 3.74
CA ALA A 879 7.16 0.66 3.73
C ALA A 879 5.84 0.14 3.18
N TYR A 880 4.73 0.49 3.82
CA TYR A 880 3.39 0.08 3.41
C TYR A 880 2.34 1.16 3.68
N GLY A 881 1.28 1.12 2.88
CA GLY A 881 0.10 1.99 2.94
C GLY A 881 -0.77 1.68 1.72
N LEU A 882 -0.95 2.65 0.82
CA LEU A 882 -1.47 2.37 -0.52
C LEU A 882 -0.51 1.47 -1.31
N ASP A 883 0.75 1.88 -1.45
CA ASP A 883 1.79 1.02 -2.05
C ASP A 883 2.55 0.20 -1.02
N VAL A 884 3.24 -0.82 -1.51
CA VAL A 884 4.23 -1.56 -0.72
C VAL A 884 5.60 -1.42 -1.37
N PHE A 885 6.58 -0.96 -0.61
CA PHE A 885 7.97 -0.82 -1.04
C PHE A 885 8.91 -1.47 -0.02
N GLY A 886 9.86 -2.27 -0.49
CA GLY A 886 10.88 -2.86 0.37
C GLY A 886 12.26 -2.65 -0.21
N THR A 887 13.24 -2.43 0.66
CA THR A 887 14.65 -2.26 0.29
C THR A 887 15.56 -2.58 1.48
N ARG A 888 16.87 -2.37 1.30
CA ARG A 888 17.89 -2.49 2.35
C ARG A 888 18.68 -1.19 2.38
N VAL A 889 19.06 -0.74 3.57
CA VAL A 889 19.88 0.45 3.75
C VAL A 889 21.16 0.12 4.50
N THR A 890 22.25 0.77 4.11
CA THR A 890 23.58 0.61 4.70
C THR A 890 24.13 1.99 5.10
N PRO A 891 23.68 2.56 6.23
CA PRO A 891 23.94 3.97 6.55
C PRO A 891 25.42 4.36 6.62
N SER A 892 26.31 3.42 6.99
CA SER A 892 27.76 3.61 7.06
C SER A 892 28.51 2.82 5.98
N PHE A 893 27.84 2.50 4.86
CA PHE A 893 28.27 1.54 3.84
C PHE A 893 28.48 0.11 4.39
N SER A 894 28.60 -0.87 3.49
CA SER A 894 28.83 -2.27 3.84
C SER A 894 30.28 -2.51 4.28
N PHE A 895 30.57 -2.32 5.58
CA PHE A 895 31.91 -2.56 6.14
C PHE A 895 32.19 -4.03 6.54
N ASP A 896 31.15 -4.87 6.58
CA ASP A 896 31.22 -6.29 6.99
C ASP A 896 31.02 -7.27 5.82
N VAL A 897 30.96 -6.77 4.59
CA VAL A 897 30.88 -7.56 3.35
C VAL A 897 31.88 -7.01 2.33
N LEU A 898 32.46 -7.91 1.55
CA LEU A 898 33.34 -7.53 0.44
C LEU A 898 32.51 -6.91 -0.69
N GLY A 899 32.85 -5.69 -1.11
CA GLY A 899 32.16 -4.99 -2.18
C GLY A 899 32.13 -5.78 -3.50
N LYS A 900 31.07 -5.59 -4.29
CA LYS A 900 30.91 -6.27 -5.59
C LYS A 900 32.03 -5.94 -6.57
N ASP A 901 32.62 -4.75 -6.46
CA ASP A 901 33.73 -4.27 -7.28
C ASP A 901 35.09 -4.91 -6.93
N PHE A 902 35.15 -5.76 -5.90
CA PHE A 902 36.39 -6.44 -5.54
C PHE A 902 36.85 -7.38 -6.65
N ASN A 903 37.99 -7.06 -7.26
CA ASN A 903 38.54 -7.82 -8.39
C ASN A 903 39.18 -9.15 -7.95
N LYS A 904 38.35 -10.18 -7.77
CA LYS A 904 38.77 -11.53 -7.39
C LYS A 904 39.74 -12.16 -8.39
N LEU A 905 39.60 -11.85 -9.69
CA LEU A 905 40.47 -12.38 -10.73
C LEU A 905 41.89 -11.82 -10.63
N GLN A 906 42.03 -10.52 -10.40
CA GLN A 906 43.34 -9.89 -10.17
C GLN A 906 44.03 -10.45 -8.93
N MET A 907 43.28 -10.62 -7.83
CA MET A 907 43.80 -11.25 -6.61
C MET A 907 44.32 -12.66 -6.91
N LEU A 908 43.51 -13.50 -7.59
CA LEU A 908 43.90 -14.86 -7.93
C LEU A 908 45.11 -14.91 -8.87
N ALA A 909 45.14 -14.07 -9.91
CA ALA A 909 46.25 -13.98 -10.85
C ALA A 909 47.55 -13.60 -10.14
N THR A 910 47.49 -12.67 -9.18
CA THR A 910 48.65 -12.26 -8.38
C THR A 910 49.17 -13.42 -7.51
N VAL A 911 48.27 -14.17 -6.85
CA VAL A 911 48.65 -15.35 -6.06
C VAL A 911 49.32 -16.40 -6.94
N VAL A 912 48.78 -16.68 -8.13
CA VAL A 912 49.36 -17.64 -9.08
C VAL A 912 50.73 -17.16 -9.58
N ALA A 913 50.87 -15.89 -9.93
CA ALA A 913 52.13 -15.31 -10.38
C ALA A 913 53.22 -15.40 -9.29
N LEU A 914 52.88 -15.06 -8.04
CA LEU A 914 53.78 -15.19 -6.90
C LEU A 914 54.16 -16.66 -6.64
N PHE A 915 53.21 -17.59 -6.74
CA PHE A 915 53.49 -19.01 -6.61
C PHE A 915 54.51 -19.49 -7.65
N PHE A 916 54.30 -19.17 -8.94
CA PHE A 916 55.26 -19.52 -10.00
C PHE A 916 56.62 -18.84 -9.78
N ALA A 917 56.63 -17.57 -9.37
CA ALA A 917 57.88 -16.87 -9.05
C ALA A 917 58.64 -17.60 -7.94
N VAL A 918 57.97 -18.04 -6.87
CA VAL A 918 58.59 -18.81 -5.79
C VAL A 918 59.10 -20.17 -6.28
N VAL A 919 58.30 -20.91 -7.06
CA VAL A 919 58.71 -22.21 -7.63
C VAL A 919 59.95 -22.08 -8.52
N VAL A 920 60.10 -20.97 -9.25
CA VAL A 920 61.29 -20.71 -10.09
C VAL A 920 62.48 -20.21 -9.26
N VAL A 921 62.26 -19.29 -8.33
CA VAL A 921 63.34 -18.66 -7.55
C VAL A 921 63.89 -19.58 -6.47
N ALA A 922 63.07 -20.41 -5.84
CA ALA A 922 63.50 -21.33 -4.78
C ALA A 922 64.68 -22.24 -5.18
N PRO A 923 64.64 -22.97 -6.32
CA PRO A 923 65.77 -23.80 -6.73
C PRO A 923 66.99 -22.97 -7.15
N ILE A 924 66.79 -21.76 -7.71
CA ILE A 924 67.90 -20.84 -8.07
C ILE A 924 68.64 -20.40 -6.80
N VAL A 925 67.90 -20.00 -5.77
CA VAL A 925 68.48 -19.59 -4.48
C VAL A 925 69.12 -20.78 -3.77
N GLN A 926 68.47 -21.95 -3.77
CA GLN A 926 69.04 -23.17 -3.19
C GLN A 926 70.35 -23.56 -3.88
N LYS A 927 70.40 -23.53 -5.22
CA LYS A 927 71.63 -23.77 -6.00
C LYS A 927 72.71 -22.74 -5.68
N LYS A 928 72.35 -21.44 -5.61
CA LYS A 928 73.29 -20.38 -5.25
C LYS A 928 73.86 -20.60 -3.84
N GLN A 929 73.03 -20.90 -2.85
CA GLN A 929 73.46 -21.18 -1.48
C GLN A 929 74.34 -22.42 -1.37
N ILE A 930 73.99 -23.51 -2.07
CA ILE A 930 74.84 -24.72 -2.14
C ILE A 930 76.19 -24.36 -2.74
N ASN A 931 76.23 -23.69 -3.90
CA ASN A 931 77.48 -23.29 -4.55
C ASN A 931 78.34 -22.39 -3.65
N THR A 932 77.76 -21.40 -2.97
CA THR A 932 78.49 -20.54 -2.03
C THR A 932 79.05 -21.33 -0.84
N ARG A 933 78.34 -22.34 -0.34
CA ARG A 933 78.84 -23.22 0.74
C ARG A 933 79.94 -24.17 0.27
N TRP A 934 79.94 -24.54 -1.00
CA TRP A 934 80.93 -25.45 -1.61
C TRP A 934 82.18 -24.73 -2.15
N GLN A 935 82.20 -23.39 -2.15
CA GLN A 935 83.36 -22.56 -2.49
C GLN A 935 84.32 -22.31 -1.29
N LEU A 936 84.39 -23.25 -0.34
CA LEU A 936 85.36 -23.24 0.76
C LEU A 936 86.64 -23.98 0.39
#